data_AF-U1Q565-F1
#
_entry.id   AF-U1Q565-F1
#
_cell.length_a   1.000
_cell.length_b   1.000
_cell.length_c   1.000
_cell.angle_alpha   90.00
_cell.angle_beta   90.00
_cell.angle_gamma   90.00
#
_symmetry.space_group_name_H-M   'P 1'
#
loop_
_entity.id
_entity.type
_entity.pdbx_description
1 polymer ?
#
loop_
_entity_poly.entity_id
_entity_poly.type
_entity_poly.pdbx_seq_one_letter_code
_entity_poly.pdbx_strand_id
1 'polypeptide(L)'
;MAPTNESTPLIDGLLAKVTDNDPQETAEWKQSLDALIAEKGQARARYILLSMLAEARLKNVNVPGQLTTPYVNTIAVDEEPYFPGDEAAERQYRRWIRWNAAVMVTRAQRPGVGVGGHISSYASVATLYEVGLNHFFRGKDHPGGGDHIFFQGHASPGPYARAFIEGRLTEADLDGFRQEYSHPEQGRGLPSYPHPRRMEDFWEFPTVSMGLGPSQAIYQAWFDKYLHMRGIKDTSQQRTWAFLGDGEMDEPESRGMLQLAAQQQLDNLTFVINCNLQRLDGPVRGNGKIIQELEAFFRGAGWNVIKVIWGRGWDRLLAADKDHALVHLMNETLDGDYQTFKANDGAYVREHFFGRDPRTAALVKDWTDEEIWALQRGGNDYRKMYAAYKAATEHTGAPTVILAHTVKGYALGSHFAARNSTHQMKKLKLDDLKALRDTLHIPISDAELEADPTRPPYYKPAADDPALLYMLDRRRRLGGFIPERRPGNKEIELPDPKIYDILKGGSGKQEVASTMAFVRLLKELIKDKRIGKRIVPIIPDEARTFGLDSIFPSAKIFNTLGQNYLPVDANMMLSYREAQAGQIMHTGINEAGSASAFQVAGTSFAVNNEPMIPVYIFYSMFGFQRTADQFWAAGDQLTRGFIIGATAGRTTLTGEGTQHMDGHSPLIASTNTAVISYDPAYAYEIRHIVRDALERWYGPDSGRNRDMMYYLTVYNEPMVQPAEPENVDVEGILGGIYKVADAPAGQGPQVSLLASGVGVPWVLQAREMLLEHWGVRASVYSVTSWNQLRRNALEVDEHNFLHPEQPAQVPFLSQKLAGATGPFIATSDYDHLVPDQIRQWIPGDYHVLGADGFGFSDTRAAARRFFKIDAASVVTKALEALAKQGQVDRSLVGQAIDRYDLLNVRAGNSGAQGGDA
;
A
#
# COMPACT_ATOMS: atom_id res chain seq x y z
N MET A 1 26.63 24.57 40.42
CA MET A 1 26.93 25.61 39.41
C MET A 1 27.40 24.90 38.16
N ALA A 2 26.57 24.89 37.11
CA ALA A 2 26.94 24.38 35.79
C ALA A 2 27.37 25.56 34.89
N PRO A 3 28.28 25.38 33.91
CA PRO A 3 28.74 26.48 33.07
C PRO A 3 27.65 26.85 32.06
N THR A 4 27.07 28.03 32.25
CA THR A 4 26.14 28.70 31.33
C THR A 4 26.94 29.35 30.20
N ASN A 5 26.84 28.80 28.99
CA ASN A 5 27.40 29.44 27.80
C ASN A 5 26.36 30.41 27.20
N GLU A 6 26.66 31.71 27.22
CA GLU A 6 25.78 32.81 26.76
C GLU A 6 25.50 32.81 25.25
N SER A 7 26.07 31.88 24.48
CA SER A 7 26.04 31.89 23.01
C SER A 7 25.08 30.88 22.37
N THR A 8 24.14 30.26 23.10
CA THR A 8 23.25 29.26 22.50
C THR A 8 21.96 29.93 22.00
N PRO A 9 21.62 29.88 20.70
CA PRO A 9 20.30 30.31 20.24
C PRO A 9 19.20 29.49 20.97
N LEU A 10 17.99 30.05 21.08
CA LEU A 10 16.78 29.31 21.47
C LEU A 10 16.51 28.18 20.47
N ILE A 11 17.19 27.05 20.64
CA ILE A 11 16.92 25.81 19.91
C ILE A 11 15.74 25.16 20.64
N ASP A 12 14.60 25.09 19.95
CA ASP A 12 13.34 24.42 20.35
C ASP A 12 12.45 25.13 21.38
N GLY A 13 12.66 26.43 21.63
CA GLY A 13 11.74 27.22 22.48
C GLY A 13 11.78 26.86 23.98
N LEU A 14 12.77 26.10 24.44
CA LEU A 14 12.93 25.73 25.84
C LEU A 14 13.65 26.83 26.63
N LEU A 15 12.92 27.44 27.59
CA LEU A 15 13.41 28.50 28.49
C LEU A 15 14.66 28.09 29.32
N ALA A 16 14.87 26.79 29.54
CA ALA A 16 15.97 26.26 30.35
C ALA A 16 17.38 26.58 29.81
N LYS A 17 17.49 27.07 28.57
CA LYS A 17 18.77 27.46 27.93
C LYS A 17 19.07 28.96 28.00
N VAL A 18 18.18 29.77 28.57
CA VAL A 18 18.32 31.24 28.68
C VAL A 18 18.43 31.63 30.15
N THR A 19 19.42 32.46 30.50
CA THR A 19 19.54 32.98 31.87
C THR A 19 18.45 34.02 32.11
N ASP A 20 17.61 33.79 33.13
CA ASP A 20 16.56 34.74 33.54
C ASP A 20 17.23 35.97 34.16
N ASN A 21 17.16 37.10 33.46
CA ASN A 21 17.81 38.35 33.83
C ASN A 21 17.01 39.13 34.89
N ASP A 22 15.73 38.81 35.11
CA ASP A 22 14.91 39.33 36.20
C ASP A 22 13.97 38.23 36.75
N PRO A 23 14.47 37.37 37.66
CA PRO A 23 13.68 36.29 38.24
C PRO A 23 12.48 36.76 39.07
N GLN A 24 12.51 38.00 39.57
CA GLN A 24 11.42 38.55 40.36
C GLN A 24 10.24 38.91 39.46
N GLU A 25 10.49 39.61 38.35
CA GLU A 25 9.47 39.90 37.35
C GLU A 25 8.87 38.59 36.79
N THR A 26 9.72 37.61 36.44
CA THR A 26 9.27 36.30 35.95
C THR A 26 8.38 35.57 36.97
N ALA A 27 8.68 35.68 38.28
CA ALA A 27 7.87 35.10 39.34
C ALA A 27 6.49 35.77 39.45
N GLU A 28 6.40 37.10 39.31
CA GLU A 28 5.13 37.84 39.33
C GLU A 28 4.20 37.42 38.18
N TRP A 29 4.73 37.23 36.97
CA TRP A 29 3.97 36.71 35.84
C TRP A 29 3.45 35.28 36.07
N LYS A 30 4.29 34.40 36.64
CA LYS A 30 3.89 33.02 36.98
C LYS A 30 2.81 32.99 38.06
N GLN A 31 2.98 33.78 39.13
CA GLN A 31 1.96 33.90 40.18
C GLN A 31 0.63 34.45 39.64
N SER A 32 0.68 35.39 38.70
CA SER A 32 -0.51 35.91 38.04
C SER A 32 -1.24 34.84 37.22
N LEU A 33 -0.49 33.96 36.53
CA LEU A 33 -1.04 32.82 35.82
C LEU A 33 -1.65 31.78 36.79
N ASP A 34 -0.95 31.44 37.86
CA ASP A 34 -1.42 30.48 38.86
C ASP A 34 -2.71 30.97 39.54
N ALA A 35 -2.75 32.25 39.93
CA ALA A 35 -3.95 32.88 40.47
C ALA A 35 -5.12 32.84 39.48
N LEU A 36 -4.86 33.09 38.18
CA LEU A 36 -5.89 33.02 37.14
C LEU A 36 -6.43 31.60 36.96
N ILE A 37 -5.56 30.57 36.98
CA ILE A 37 -5.96 29.18 36.90
C ILE A 37 -6.80 28.79 38.12
N ALA A 38 -6.36 29.18 39.32
CA ALA A 38 -7.07 28.88 40.56
C ALA A 38 -8.45 29.56 40.64
N GLU A 39 -8.58 30.81 40.17
CA GLU A 39 -9.82 31.58 40.28
C GLU A 39 -10.80 31.36 39.11
N LYS A 40 -10.28 31.23 37.88
CA LYS A 40 -11.09 31.21 36.63
C LYS A 40 -10.93 29.94 35.79
N GLY A 41 -10.05 29.02 36.19
CA GLY A 41 -9.84 27.74 35.53
C GLY A 41 -8.94 27.79 34.29
N GLN A 42 -8.50 26.60 33.87
CA GLN A 42 -7.53 26.41 32.78
C GLN A 42 -8.00 26.98 31.43
N ALA A 43 -9.29 26.90 31.12
CA ALA A 43 -9.84 27.41 29.86
C ALA A 43 -9.65 28.94 29.70
N ARG A 44 -9.82 29.70 30.79
CA ARG A 44 -9.61 31.16 30.78
C ARG A 44 -8.12 31.50 30.70
N ALA A 45 -7.29 30.78 31.45
CA ALA A 45 -5.83 30.94 31.37
C ALA A 45 -5.30 30.71 29.95
N ARG A 46 -5.77 29.65 29.28
CA ARG A 46 -5.46 29.38 27.88
C ARG A 46 -5.84 30.54 26.97
N TYR A 47 -7.05 31.10 27.11
CA TYR A 47 -7.49 32.24 26.31
C TYR A 47 -6.56 33.45 26.47
N ILE A 48 -6.16 33.78 27.70
CA ILE A 48 -5.26 34.91 27.98
C ILE A 48 -3.88 34.67 27.35
N LEU A 49 -3.28 33.50 27.54
CA LEU A 49 -1.98 33.16 26.96
C LEU A 49 -2.00 33.24 25.42
N LEU A 50 -3.06 32.72 24.78
CA LEU A 50 -3.23 32.83 23.33
C LEU A 50 -3.42 34.27 22.87
N SER A 51 -4.14 35.09 23.65
CA SER A 51 -4.33 36.52 23.36
C SER A 51 -3.01 37.29 23.47
N MET A 52 -2.21 37.01 24.49
CA MET A 52 -0.86 37.58 24.65
C MET A 52 0.08 37.15 23.53
N LEU A 53 0.05 35.89 23.11
CA LEU A 53 0.83 35.40 21.97
C LEU A 53 0.39 36.07 20.65
N ALA A 54 -0.91 36.30 20.45
CA ALA A 54 -1.40 37.02 19.28
C ALA A 54 -0.90 38.47 19.25
N GLU A 55 -0.97 39.17 20.39
CA GLU A 55 -0.44 40.53 20.55
C GLU A 55 1.09 40.57 20.35
N ALA A 56 1.82 39.59 20.90
CA ALA A 56 3.27 39.45 20.73
C ALA A 56 3.65 39.29 19.24
N ARG A 57 2.89 38.49 18.48
CA ARG A 57 3.08 38.33 17.02
C ARG A 57 2.82 39.62 16.25
N LEU A 58 1.77 40.38 16.58
CA LEU A 58 1.50 41.69 15.98
C LEU A 58 2.64 42.68 16.21
N LYS A 59 3.35 42.53 17.34
CA LYS A 59 4.52 43.33 17.71
C LYS A 59 5.86 42.74 17.26
N ASN A 60 5.86 41.71 16.40
CA ASN A 60 7.05 41.02 15.90
C ASN A 60 7.95 40.41 17.00
N VAL A 61 7.38 40.06 18.15
CA VAL A 61 8.09 39.27 19.17
C VAL A 61 8.10 37.81 18.70
N ASN A 62 9.29 37.30 18.36
CA ASN A 62 9.45 35.95 17.85
C ASN A 62 9.43 34.93 18.99
N VAL A 63 8.32 34.23 19.17
CA VAL A 63 8.19 33.10 20.10
C VAL A 63 8.18 31.80 19.29
N PRO A 64 9.17 30.90 19.45
CA PRO A 64 9.19 29.62 18.75
C PRO A 64 7.91 28.81 19.04
N GLY A 65 7.29 28.26 18.00
CA GLY A 65 6.17 27.34 18.18
C GLY A 65 6.63 26.04 18.84
N GLN A 66 6.15 25.74 20.04
CA GLN A 66 6.50 24.50 20.73
C GLN A 66 5.69 23.33 20.14
N LEU A 67 6.31 22.57 19.22
CA LEU A 67 5.68 21.41 18.58
C LEU A 67 5.88 20.10 19.37
N THR A 68 6.63 20.14 20.46
CA THR A 68 6.89 19.00 21.34
C THR A 68 6.43 19.29 22.76
N THR A 69 6.04 18.25 23.48
CA THR A 69 5.71 18.33 24.91
C THR A 69 6.80 17.63 25.73
N PRO A 70 6.86 17.82 27.07
CA PRO A 70 7.81 17.12 27.92
C PRO A 70 7.80 15.59 27.69
N TYR A 71 8.92 14.91 27.91
CA TYR A 71 9.14 13.49 27.66
C TYR A 71 8.51 12.60 28.76
N VAL A 72 7.21 12.80 28.96
CA VAL A 72 6.33 12.07 29.89
C VAL A 72 5.03 11.68 29.17
N ASN A 73 4.15 10.96 29.86
CA ASN A 73 2.85 10.55 29.32
C ASN A 73 1.99 11.78 28.99
N THR A 74 1.24 11.71 27.89
CA THR A 74 0.28 12.77 27.52
C THR A 74 -0.92 12.82 28.45
N ILE A 75 -1.38 11.65 28.94
CA ILE A 75 -2.50 11.53 29.88
C ILE A 75 -1.92 11.51 31.29
N ALA A 76 -2.35 12.43 32.14
CA ALA A 76 -1.91 12.50 33.53
C ALA A 76 -2.57 11.39 34.37
N VAL A 77 -1.95 11.04 35.50
CA VAL A 77 -2.39 9.92 36.35
C VAL A 77 -3.80 10.13 36.91
N ASP A 78 -4.16 11.37 37.22
CA ASP A 78 -5.49 11.78 37.69
C ASP A 78 -6.55 11.81 36.59
N GLU A 79 -6.13 11.78 35.32
CA GLU A 79 -7.00 11.68 34.14
C GLU A 79 -7.13 10.24 33.62
N GLU A 80 -6.37 9.29 34.19
CA GLU A 80 -6.39 7.90 33.74
C GLU A 80 -7.73 7.21 34.04
N PRO A 81 -8.37 6.60 33.03
CA PRO A 81 -9.59 5.86 33.24
C PRO A 81 -9.33 4.57 34.02
N TYR A 82 -10.36 4.10 34.72
CA TYR A 82 -10.36 2.75 35.30
C TYR A 82 -10.12 1.69 34.22
N PHE A 83 -9.21 0.74 34.48
CA PHE A 83 -8.95 -0.38 33.58
C PHE A 83 -10.02 -1.47 33.74
N PRO A 84 -10.81 -1.78 32.68
CA PRO A 84 -11.99 -2.62 32.80
C PRO A 84 -11.71 -4.13 32.80
N GLY A 85 -10.47 -4.55 32.54
CA GLY A 85 -10.08 -5.95 32.39
C GLY A 85 -9.60 -6.63 33.68
N ASP A 86 -9.52 -7.96 33.64
CA ASP A 86 -8.81 -8.75 34.66
C ASP A 86 -7.32 -8.84 34.27
N GLU A 87 -6.53 -7.86 34.74
CA GLU A 87 -5.12 -7.75 34.39
C GLU A 87 -4.32 -9.04 34.71
N ALA A 88 -4.73 -9.85 35.69
CA ALA A 88 -4.05 -11.11 36.01
C ALA A 88 -4.31 -12.16 34.93
N ALA A 89 -5.58 -12.35 34.54
CA ALA A 89 -5.94 -13.24 33.43
C ALA A 89 -5.28 -12.78 32.11
N GLU A 90 -5.29 -11.47 31.83
CA GLU A 90 -4.70 -10.94 30.59
C GLU A 90 -3.19 -11.13 30.51
N ARG A 91 -2.49 -10.95 31.64
CA ARG A 91 -1.06 -11.24 31.71
C ARG A 91 -0.78 -12.73 31.54
N GLN A 92 -1.67 -13.59 32.01
CA GLN A 92 -1.49 -15.04 31.97
C GLN A 92 -1.50 -15.57 30.54
N TYR A 93 -2.55 -15.33 29.73
CA TYR A 93 -2.52 -15.82 28.35
C TYR A 93 -1.50 -15.09 27.47
N ARG A 94 -1.17 -13.82 27.74
CA ARG A 94 -0.06 -13.15 27.05
C ARG A 94 1.26 -13.89 27.26
N ARG A 95 1.51 -14.50 28.43
CA ARG A 95 2.70 -15.33 28.67
C ARG A 95 2.69 -16.56 27.75
N TRP A 96 1.56 -17.25 27.62
CA TRP A 96 1.43 -18.41 26.73
C TRP A 96 1.66 -18.03 25.26
N ILE A 97 1.09 -16.91 24.81
CA ILE A 97 1.25 -16.43 23.44
C ILE A 97 2.72 -16.06 23.17
N ARG A 98 3.40 -15.38 24.10
CA ARG A 98 4.83 -15.06 23.99
C ARG A 98 5.71 -16.32 23.89
N TRP A 99 5.43 -17.33 24.71
CA TRP A 99 6.12 -18.62 24.66
C TRP A 99 5.94 -19.27 23.29
N ASN A 100 4.70 -19.44 22.85
CA ASN A 100 4.40 -20.11 21.58
C ASN A 100 4.96 -19.37 20.37
N ALA A 101 4.94 -18.03 20.36
CA ALA A 101 5.53 -17.24 19.30
C ALA A 101 7.06 -17.46 19.21
N ALA A 102 7.75 -17.52 20.35
CA ALA A 102 9.20 -17.74 20.40
C ALA A 102 9.59 -19.19 20.07
N VAL A 103 8.81 -20.16 20.56
CA VAL A 103 8.97 -21.59 20.25
C VAL A 103 8.75 -21.85 18.77
N MET A 104 7.73 -21.27 18.14
CA MET A 104 7.44 -21.46 16.72
C MET A 104 8.62 -21.05 15.85
N VAL A 105 9.19 -19.87 16.10
CA VAL A 105 10.35 -19.38 15.36
C VAL A 105 11.58 -20.26 15.63
N THR A 106 11.78 -20.71 16.88
CA THR A 106 12.89 -21.60 17.26
C THR A 106 12.78 -22.96 16.56
N ARG A 107 11.59 -23.57 16.55
CA ARG A 107 11.29 -24.83 15.83
C ARG A 107 11.56 -24.69 14.33
N ALA A 108 11.26 -23.53 13.74
CA ALA A 108 11.53 -23.24 12.34
C ALA A 108 13.03 -23.12 12.00
N GLN A 109 13.92 -23.04 13.00
CA GLN A 109 15.38 -23.06 12.82
C GLN A 109 16.02 -24.45 13.03
N ARG A 110 15.23 -25.50 13.25
CA ARG A 110 15.75 -26.86 13.42
C ARG A 110 16.52 -27.33 12.17
N PRO A 111 17.46 -28.27 12.32
CA PRO A 111 18.17 -28.86 11.19
C PRO A 111 17.21 -29.36 10.10
N GLY A 112 17.52 -29.06 8.83
CA GLY A 112 16.69 -29.42 7.68
C GLY A 112 15.60 -28.41 7.30
N VAL A 113 15.35 -27.37 8.12
CA VAL A 113 14.34 -26.33 7.82
C VAL A 113 14.98 -24.94 7.66
N GLY A 114 15.43 -24.31 8.75
CA GLY A 114 16.24 -23.07 8.69
C GLY A 114 15.59 -21.86 7.99
N VAL A 115 14.26 -21.69 8.07
CA VAL A 115 13.49 -20.70 7.28
C VAL A 115 13.46 -19.27 7.88
N GLY A 116 14.22 -19.02 8.95
CA GLY A 116 14.23 -17.75 9.67
C GLY A 116 12.93 -17.43 10.44
N GLY A 117 12.77 -16.19 10.89
CA GLY A 117 11.65 -15.72 11.72
C GLY A 117 12.11 -14.71 12.76
N HIS A 118 11.18 -13.97 13.36
CA HIS A 118 11.48 -12.87 14.28
C HIS A 118 10.85 -13.12 15.65
N ILE A 119 11.66 -13.24 16.71
CA ILE A 119 11.17 -13.43 18.07
C ILE A 119 10.86 -12.06 18.72
N SER A 120 11.76 -11.11 18.50
CA SER A 120 11.87 -9.90 19.31
C SER A 120 10.90 -8.78 18.95
N SER A 121 10.43 -8.77 17.69
CA SER A 121 9.46 -7.79 17.21
C SER A 121 8.12 -7.99 17.92
N TYR A 122 7.56 -9.21 17.90
CA TYR A 122 6.32 -9.52 18.64
C TYR A 122 6.48 -9.27 20.15
N ALA A 123 7.62 -9.63 20.73
CA ALA A 123 7.88 -9.41 22.14
C ALA A 123 7.73 -7.93 22.56
N SER A 124 8.04 -6.98 21.68
CA SER A 124 7.88 -5.54 21.95
C SER A 124 6.43 -5.03 21.80
N VAL A 125 5.63 -5.63 20.91
CA VAL A 125 4.26 -5.18 20.61
C VAL A 125 3.17 -5.99 21.31
N ALA A 126 3.49 -7.10 21.98
CA ALA A 126 2.46 -7.99 22.51
C ALA A 126 1.48 -7.27 23.45
N THR A 127 1.94 -6.36 24.32
CA THR A 127 1.03 -5.58 25.20
C THR A 127 0.09 -4.69 24.39
N LEU A 128 0.59 -4.06 23.33
CA LEU A 128 -0.15 -3.14 22.47
C LEU A 128 -1.26 -3.89 21.71
N TYR A 129 -0.97 -5.11 21.26
CA TYR A 129 -1.95 -5.99 20.61
C TYR A 129 -2.98 -6.51 21.59
N GLU A 130 -2.54 -7.05 22.74
CA GLU A 130 -3.44 -7.69 23.70
C GLU A 130 -4.47 -6.70 24.26
N VAL A 131 -4.04 -5.49 24.67
CA VAL A 131 -4.99 -4.43 25.12
C VAL A 131 -6.04 -4.13 24.05
N GLY A 132 -5.61 -4.04 22.77
CA GLY A 132 -6.50 -3.82 21.64
C GLY A 132 -7.48 -4.98 21.41
N LEU A 133 -6.96 -6.21 21.34
CA LEU A 133 -7.73 -7.44 21.13
C LEU A 133 -8.71 -7.73 22.26
N ASN A 134 -8.42 -7.29 23.47
CA ASN A 134 -9.28 -7.51 24.62
C ASN A 134 -10.36 -6.44 24.76
N HIS A 135 -10.10 -5.18 24.40
CA HIS A 135 -10.99 -4.08 24.76
C HIS A 135 -11.51 -3.23 23.61
N PHE A 136 -10.89 -3.27 22.42
CA PHE A 136 -11.17 -2.32 21.36
C PHE A 136 -11.52 -2.98 20.02
N PHE A 137 -10.72 -3.95 19.56
CA PHE A 137 -10.77 -4.42 18.17
C PHE A 137 -12.00 -5.28 17.90
N ARG A 138 -12.89 -4.77 17.06
CA ARG A 138 -14.14 -5.42 16.66
C ARG A 138 -13.90 -6.46 15.58
N GLY A 139 -14.37 -7.68 15.79
CA GLY A 139 -14.39 -8.73 14.78
C GLY A 139 -15.55 -8.54 13.79
N LYS A 140 -15.57 -9.35 12.73
CA LYS A 140 -16.51 -9.21 11.61
C LYS A 140 -17.99 -9.38 11.99
N ASP A 141 -18.29 -10.05 13.10
CA ASP A 141 -19.65 -10.29 13.59
C ASP A 141 -20.15 -9.22 14.58
N HIS A 142 -19.35 -8.19 14.85
CA HIS A 142 -19.80 -7.07 15.69
C HIS A 142 -20.92 -6.28 14.97
N PRO A 143 -22.01 -5.87 15.66
CA PRO A 143 -23.12 -5.17 15.02
C PRO A 143 -22.73 -3.86 14.30
N GLY A 144 -21.69 -3.18 14.79
CA GLY A 144 -21.11 -1.97 14.18
C GLY A 144 -20.11 -2.23 13.04
N GLY A 145 -19.92 -3.49 12.63
CA GLY A 145 -18.87 -3.92 11.70
C GLY A 145 -17.51 -4.17 12.38
N GLY A 146 -16.64 -4.89 11.68
CA GLY A 146 -15.29 -5.20 12.16
C GLY A 146 -14.30 -4.06 11.91
N ASP A 147 -13.33 -3.91 12.79
CA ASP A 147 -12.23 -2.96 12.64
C ASP A 147 -11.16 -3.48 11.69
N HIS A 148 -10.39 -2.57 11.12
CA HIS A 148 -9.30 -2.87 10.17
C HIS A 148 -7.97 -2.82 10.90
N ILE A 149 -7.35 -3.98 11.16
CA ILE A 149 -6.12 -4.07 11.96
C ILE A 149 -4.92 -4.40 11.07
N PHE A 150 -4.08 -3.40 10.83
CA PHE A 150 -2.84 -3.54 10.09
C PHE A 150 -1.74 -3.99 11.05
N PHE A 151 -1.65 -5.30 11.24
CA PHE A 151 -0.59 -5.91 12.06
C PHE A 151 0.79 -5.65 11.46
N GLN A 152 1.80 -5.41 12.28
CA GLN A 152 3.18 -5.25 11.82
C GLN A 152 3.68 -6.58 11.27
N GLY A 153 4.17 -6.60 10.02
CA GLY A 153 4.45 -7.84 9.30
C GLY A 153 5.37 -8.80 10.06
N HIS A 154 6.50 -8.31 10.57
CA HIS A 154 7.46 -9.12 11.33
C HIS A 154 6.96 -9.59 12.70
N ALA A 155 5.81 -9.11 13.18
CA ALA A 155 5.18 -9.55 14.42
C ALA A 155 4.17 -10.69 14.21
N SER A 156 4.04 -11.23 12.98
CA SER A 156 3.15 -12.34 12.62
C SER A 156 3.22 -13.58 13.54
N PRO A 157 4.36 -13.93 14.21
CA PRO A 157 4.35 -15.06 15.12
C PRO A 157 3.37 -14.91 16.29
N GLY A 158 3.07 -13.68 16.69
CA GLY A 158 2.10 -13.38 17.74
C GLY A 158 0.67 -13.76 17.39
N PRO A 159 0.08 -13.19 16.32
CA PRO A 159 -1.25 -13.56 15.86
C PRO A 159 -1.42 -15.07 15.60
N TYR A 160 -0.41 -15.77 15.06
CA TYR A 160 -0.46 -17.23 14.92
C TYR A 160 -0.47 -17.95 16.27
N ALA A 161 0.41 -17.57 17.20
CA ALA A 161 0.45 -18.13 18.55
C ALA A 161 -0.87 -17.88 19.31
N ARG A 162 -1.48 -16.70 19.12
CA ARG A 162 -2.80 -16.39 19.67
C ARG A 162 -3.87 -17.27 19.05
N ALA A 163 -3.90 -17.40 17.73
CA ALA A 163 -4.86 -18.23 17.00
C ALA A 163 -4.77 -19.72 17.41
N PHE A 164 -3.57 -20.22 17.74
CA PHE A 164 -3.39 -21.57 18.29
C PHE A 164 -4.04 -21.74 19.69
N ILE A 165 -3.86 -20.76 20.57
CA ILE A 165 -4.52 -20.74 21.89
C ILE A 165 -6.05 -20.63 21.73
N GLU A 166 -6.53 -19.81 20.79
CA GLU A 166 -7.95 -19.68 20.41
C GLU A 166 -8.52 -20.96 19.77
N GLY A 167 -7.68 -21.92 19.39
CA GLY A 167 -8.09 -23.16 18.72
C GLY A 167 -8.39 -23.03 17.23
N ARG A 168 -7.97 -21.92 16.60
CA ARG A 168 -8.09 -21.68 15.15
C ARG A 168 -6.93 -22.26 14.33
N LEU A 169 -5.79 -22.48 14.97
CA LEU A 169 -4.63 -23.16 14.39
C LEU A 169 -4.26 -24.35 15.26
N THR A 170 -3.73 -25.38 14.62
CA THR A 170 -3.20 -26.59 15.24
C THR A 170 -1.69 -26.47 15.47
N GLU A 171 -1.11 -27.37 16.28
CA GLU A 171 0.34 -27.46 16.41
C GLU A 171 1.01 -27.82 15.08
N ALA A 172 0.36 -28.67 14.27
CA ALA A 172 0.85 -29.02 12.93
C ALA A 172 0.90 -27.80 12.01
N ASP A 173 -0.04 -26.87 12.11
CA ASP A 173 0.00 -25.60 11.36
C ASP A 173 1.19 -24.73 11.81
N LEU A 174 1.41 -24.59 13.13
CA LEU A 174 2.54 -23.80 13.65
C LEU A 174 3.90 -24.38 13.22
N ASP A 175 4.04 -25.71 13.18
CA ASP A 175 5.25 -26.39 12.67
C ASP A 175 5.48 -26.14 11.16
N GLY A 176 4.44 -25.71 10.44
CA GLY A 176 4.45 -25.27 9.03
C GLY A 176 4.79 -23.79 8.82
N PHE A 177 5.20 -23.07 9.86
CA PHE A 177 5.62 -21.67 9.75
C PHE A 177 6.72 -21.48 8.70
N ARG A 178 6.43 -20.63 7.69
CA ARG A 178 7.28 -20.33 6.51
C ARG A 178 7.55 -21.51 5.58
N GLN A 179 6.74 -22.55 5.64
CA GLN A 179 6.85 -23.73 4.78
C GLN A 179 5.53 -23.96 4.04
N GLU A 180 5.15 -23.02 3.16
CA GLU A 180 3.84 -23.01 2.49
C GLU A 180 3.63 -24.17 1.51
N TYR A 181 4.72 -24.66 0.90
CA TYR A 181 4.68 -25.73 -0.09
C TYR A 181 5.34 -27.03 0.39
N SER A 182 6.36 -26.93 1.25
CA SER A 182 7.18 -28.08 1.66
C SER A 182 6.68 -28.75 2.94
N HIS A 183 5.74 -28.13 3.68
CA HIS A 183 5.24 -28.70 4.93
C HIS A 183 4.23 -29.83 4.64
N PRO A 184 4.44 -31.05 5.16
CA PRO A 184 3.67 -32.22 4.76
C PRO A 184 2.39 -32.43 5.60
N GLU A 185 1.31 -32.71 4.87
CA GLU A 185 0.10 -33.53 5.12
C GLU A 185 -0.71 -33.45 6.44
N GLN A 186 -0.19 -33.01 7.59
CA GLN A 186 -0.93 -33.01 8.87
C GLN A 186 -1.40 -31.62 9.34
N GLY A 187 -1.04 -30.56 8.61
CA GLY A 187 -1.45 -29.17 8.85
C GLY A 187 -1.16 -28.31 7.62
N ARG A 188 -1.54 -27.04 7.64
CA ARG A 188 -1.25 -26.09 6.56
C ARG A 188 0.10 -25.41 6.77
N GLY A 189 0.72 -24.99 5.68
CA GLY A 189 1.85 -24.04 5.77
C GLY A 189 1.35 -22.64 6.13
N LEU A 190 2.12 -21.91 6.95
CA LEU A 190 1.78 -20.53 7.33
C LEU A 190 2.72 -19.54 6.64
N PRO A 191 2.20 -18.47 5.99
CA PRO A 191 3.04 -17.44 5.40
C PRO A 191 3.92 -16.78 6.45
N SER A 192 5.08 -16.26 6.02
CA SER A 192 5.97 -15.53 6.91
C SER A 192 5.33 -14.28 7.52
N TYR A 193 4.45 -13.62 6.78
CA TYR A 193 3.88 -12.31 7.08
C TYR A 193 2.40 -12.25 6.67
N PRO A 194 1.69 -11.14 6.92
CA PRO A 194 0.32 -10.97 6.47
C PRO A 194 0.19 -10.98 4.94
N HIS A 195 -0.08 -12.15 4.37
CA HIS A 195 -0.25 -12.36 2.93
C HIS A 195 -1.64 -12.96 2.68
N PRO A 196 -2.67 -12.14 2.40
CA PRO A 196 -4.03 -12.64 2.16
C PRO A 196 -4.08 -13.67 1.03
N ARG A 197 -3.34 -13.46 -0.07
CA ARG A 197 -3.25 -14.42 -1.19
C ARG A 197 -2.67 -15.78 -0.78
N ARG A 198 -1.96 -15.86 0.34
CA ARG A 198 -1.38 -17.10 0.86
C ARG A 198 -2.21 -17.75 1.98
N MET A 199 -3.08 -16.98 2.63
CA MET A 199 -3.92 -17.45 3.72
C MET A 199 -5.24 -16.67 3.73
N GLU A 200 -6.08 -16.96 2.72
CA GLU A 200 -7.24 -16.15 2.32
C GLU A 200 -8.36 -16.05 3.36
N ASP A 201 -8.31 -16.92 4.37
CA ASP A 201 -9.24 -17.04 5.50
C ASP A 201 -8.71 -16.39 6.80
N PHE A 202 -7.47 -15.87 6.79
CA PHE A 202 -6.82 -15.36 8.00
C PHE A 202 -6.34 -13.92 7.86
N TRP A 203 -5.42 -13.62 6.94
CA TRP A 203 -4.83 -12.29 6.81
C TRP A 203 -5.65 -11.35 5.95
N GLU A 204 -5.69 -10.07 6.32
CA GLU A 204 -6.49 -9.05 5.62
C GLU A 204 -5.67 -7.97 4.91
N PHE A 205 -4.53 -7.57 5.46
CA PHE A 205 -3.76 -6.41 5.00
C PHE A 205 -2.26 -6.75 4.90
N PRO A 206 -1.63 -6.65 3.71
CA PRO A 206 -0.18 -6.80 3.55
C PRO A 206 0.58 -5.59 4.11
N THR A 207 1.52 -5.84 5.02
CA THR A 207 2.19 -4.76 5.78
C THR A 207 3.71 -4.92 5.91
N VAL A 208 4.29 -5.97 5.34
CA VAL A 208 5.73 -6.23 5.54
C VAL A 208 6.63 -5.38 4.65
N SER A 209 6.13 -4.93 3.48
CA SER A 209 6.77 -3.82 2.78
C SER A 209 6.45 -2.55 3.55
N MET A 210 7.44 -2.08 4.33
CA MET A 210 7.28 -0.98 5.27
C MET A 210 6.89 0.30 4.53
N GLY A 211 6.07 1.14 5.15
CA GLY A 211 5.55 2.37 4.53
C GLY A 211 4.26 2.18 3.71
N LEU A 212 4.01 0.99 3.16
CA LEU A 212 2.75 0.74 2.44
C LEU A 212 1.55 0.61 3.39
N GLY A 213 1.74 -0.05 4.53
CA GLY A 213 0.73 -0.20 5.59
C GLY A 213 0.13 1.14 6.08
N PRO A 214 0.93 2.13 6.52
CA PRO A 214 0.42 3.42 6.95
C PRO A 214 -0.31 4.19 5.83
N SER A 215 0.22 4.17 4.60
CA SER A 215 -0.44 4.78 3.45
C SER A 215 -1.82 4.14 3.21
N GLN A 216 -1.89 2.81 3.14
CA GLN A 216 -3.14 2.09 2.97
C GLN A 216 -4.14 2.36 4.11
N ALA A 217 -3.68 2.41 5.37
CA ALA A 217 -4.54 2.67 6.53
C ALA A 217 -5.20 4.06 6.48
N ILE A 218 -4.50 5.10 6.02
CA ILE A 218 -5.09 6.44 5.81
C ILE A 218 -6.23 6.35 4.80
N TYR A 219 -6.00 5.67 3.67
CA TYR A 219 -7.01 5.53 2.63
C TYR A 219 -8.16 4.58 3.02
N GLN A 220 -7.92 3.56 3.85
CA GLN A 220 -8.97 2.72 4.42
C GLN A 220 -9.91 3.52 5.31
N ALA A 221 -9.37 4.36 6.20
CA ALA A 221 -10.19 5.22 7.06
C ALA A 221 -10.98 6.25 6.25
N TRP A 222 -10.39 6.84 5.21
CA TRP A 222 -11.08 7.74 4.30
C TRP A 222 -12.18 7.03 3.50
N PHE A 223 -11.93 5.80 3.07
CA PHE A 223 -12.90 4.99 2.32
C PHE A 223 -14.07 4.51 3.19
N ASP A 224 -13.85 4.21 4.47
CA ASP A 224 -14.96 3.98 5.39
C ASP A 224 -15.87 5.21 5.45
N LYS A 225 -15.33 6.42 5.60
CA LYS A 225 -16.12 7.67 5.55
C LYS A 225 -16.83 7.82 4.20
N TYR A 226 -16.17 7.48 3.08
CA TYR A 226 -16.77 7.46 1.75
C TYR A 226 -18.00 6.56 1.70
N LEU A 227 -17.90 5.30 2.15
CA LEU A 227 -19.03 4.37 2.16
C LEU A 227 -20.20 4.87 3.02
N HIS A 228 -19.92 5.42 4.20
CA HIS A 228 -20.94 5.93 5.12
C HIS A 228 -21.62 7.19 4.58
N MET A 229 -20.85 8.21 4.19
CA MET A 229 -21.38 9.50 3.74
C MET A 229 -22.08 9.42 2.37
N ARG A 230 -21.69 8.45 1.52
CA ARG A 230 -22.41 8.11 0.28
C ARG A 230 -23.70 7.32 0.53
N GLY A 231 -23.94 6.83 1.75
CA GLY A 231 -25.08 5.97 2.08
C GLY A 231 -25.01 4.58 1.44
N ILE A 232 -23.79 4.06 1.19
CA ILE A 232 -23.57 2.73 0.59
C ILE A 232 -23.58 1.65 1.68
N LYS A 233 -22.83 1.89 2.77
CA LYS A 233 -22.76 1.02 3.94
C LYS A 233 -22.51 1.87 5.18
N ASP A 234 -23.19 1.57 6.28
CA ASP A 234 -22.85 2.20 7.55
C ASP A 234 -21.55 1.61 8.11
N THR A 235 -20.52 2.44 8.13
CA THR A 235 -19.18 2.15 8.66
C THR A 235 -18.83 3.09 9.81
N SER A 236 -19.80 3.85 10.35
CA SER A 236 -19.58 4.91 11.36
C SER A 236 -18.94 4.41 12.66
N GLN A 237 -19.08 3.11 12.93
CA GLN A 237 -18.50 2.43 14.09
C GLN A 237 -17.23 1.62 13.75
N GLN A 238 -16.82 1.52 12.48
CA GLN A 238 -15.59 0.83 12.12
C GLN A 238 -14.39 1.77 12.30
N ARG A 239 -13.28 1.23 12.78
CA ARG A 239 -12.02 1.96 12.95
C ARG A 239 -10.87 1.28 12.24
N THR A 240 -9.92 2.09 11.78
CA THR A 240 -8.66 1.62 11.19
C THR A 240 -7.52 1.80 12.19
N TRP A 241 -6.78 0.72 12.43
CA TRP A 241 -5.64 0.68 13.35
C TRP A 241 -4.38 0.27 12.61
N ALA A 242 -3.38 1.16 12.57
CA ALA A 242 -2.09 0.89 11.95
C ALA A 242 -0.99 0.68 12.98
N PHE A 243 -0.42 -0.53 13.05
CA PHE A 243 0.68 -0.84 13.94
C PHE A 243 2.02 -0.76 13.21
N LEU A 244 2.82 0.23 13.60
CA LEU A 244 4.00 0.66 12.86
C LEU A 244 5.26 0.54 13.72
N GLY A 245 6.41 0.36 13.07
CA GLY A 245 7.71 0.56 13.72
C GLY A 245 8.12 2.03 13.70
N ASP A 246 8.83 2.50 14.72
CA ASP A 246 9.48 3.82 14.67
C ASP A 246 10.54 3.91 13.56
N GLY A 247 11.27 2.83 13.28
CA GLY A 247 12.19 2.74 12.14
C GLY A 247 11.50 2.73 10.78
N GLU A 248 10.29 2.15 10.68
CA GLU A 248 9.46 2.16 9.46
C GLU A 248 9.00 3.58 9.11
N MET A 249 8.95 4.49 10.08
CA MET A 249 8.64 5.88 9.82
C MET A 249 9.75 6.61 9.03
N ASP A 250 10.91 6.01 8.75
CA ASP A 250 11.89 6.59 7.82
C ASP A 250 11.45 6.45 6.34
N GLU A 251 10.52 5.54 6.02
CA GLU A 251 9.97 5.41 4.67
C GLU A 251 9.14 6.65 4.30
N PRO A 252 9.33 7.24 3.09
CA PRO A 252 8.56 8.40 2.65
C PRO A 252 7.04 8.19 2.71
N GLU A 253 6.55 7.01 2.36
CA GLU A 253 5.14 6.62 2.34
C GLU A 253 4.52 6.62 3.74
N SER A 254 5.32 6.35 4.79
CA SER A 254 4.86 6.38 6.19
C SER A 254 4.44 7.76 6.67
N ARG A 255 5.03 8.82 6.09
CA ARG A 255 4.85 10.21 6.53
C ARG A 255 4.22 11.13 5.48
N GLY A 256 4.35 10.81 4.20
CA GLY A 256 4.03 11.70 3.08
C GLY A 256 2.56 12.05 2.90
N MET A 257 1.66 11.40 3.63
CA MET A 257 0.20 11.52 3.46
C MET A 257 -0.55 11.86 4.76
N LEU A 258 0.17 12.18 5.85
CA LEU A 258 -0.46 12.52 7.14
C LEU A 258 -1.41 13.71 7.03
N GLN A 259 -1.08 14.70 6.20
CA GLN A 259 -1.90 15.89 5.96
C GLN A 259 -3.28 15.55 5.40
N LEU A 260 -3.40 14.52 4.56
CA LEU A 260 -4.68 14.08 4.00
C LEU A 260 -5.61 13.62 5.13
N ALA A 261 -5.09 12.83 6.07
CA ALA A 261 -5.88 12.31 7.18
C ALA A 261 -6.43 13.42 8.08
N ALA A 262 -5.63 14.46 8.34
CA ALA A 262 -6.07 15.62 9.12
C ALA A 262 -7.07 16.49 8.34
N GLN A 263 -6.78 16.80 7.06
CA GLN A 263 -7.66 17.59 6.20
C GLN A 263 -9.04 16.96 6.02
N GLN A 264 -9.10 15.63 5.97
CA GLN A 264 -10.35 14.87 5.86
C GLN A 264 -10.96 14.50 7.22
N GLN A 265 -10.40 14.99 8.34
CA GLN A 265 -10.86 14.72 9.71
C GLN A 265 -11.11 13.23 9.99
N LEU A 266 -10.12 12.38 9.68
CA LEU A 266 -10.21 10.92 9.82
C LEU A 266 -10.09 10.47 11.28
N ASP A 267 -11.06 10.84 12.11
CA ASP A 267 -11.16 10.43 13.52
C ASP A 267 -11.47 8.94 13.75
N ASN A 268 -11.73 8.20 12.68
CA ASN A 268 -11.78 6.74 12.66
C ASN A 268 -10.40 6.08 12.43
N LEU A 269 -9.32 6.85 12.32
CA LEU A 269 -7.95 6.36 12.15
C LEU A 269 -7.13 6.47 13.43
N THR A 270 -6.41 5.41 13.78
CA THR A 270 -5.43 5.41 14.86
C THR A 270 -4.14 4.73 14.45
N PHE A 271 -3.05 5.50 14.42
CA PHE A 271 -1.70 4.96 14.29
C PHE A 271 -1.17 4.59 15.68
N VAL A 272 -0.53 3.44 15.80
CA VAL A 272 0.16 2.98 17.00
C VAL A 272 1.60 2.69 16.62
N ILE A 273 2.47 3.65 16.88
CA ILE A 273 3.90 3.55 16.57
C ILE A 273 4.60 2.93 17.78
N ASN A 274 5.19 1.75 17.56
CA ASN A 274 6.01 1.06 18.52
C ASN A 274 7.40 1.71 18.59
N CYS A 275 7.55 2.69 19.48
CA CYS A 275 8.79 3.41 19.73
C CYS A 275 9.70 2.60 20.66
N ASN A 276 10.28 1.51 20.14
CA ASN A 276 11.30 0.75 20.86
C ASN A 276 12.70 1.38 20.76
N LEU A 277 12.81 2.48 20.00
CA LEU A 277 13.95 3.31 19.64
C LEU A 277 15.02 2.61 18.80
N GLN A 278 14.73 1.43 18.24
CA GLN A 278 15.65 0.65 17.40
C GLN A 278 15.04 0.29 16.05
N ARG A 279 15.90 0.32 15.03
CA ARG A 279 15.72 -0.40 13.78
C ARG A 279 16.54 -1.70 13.80
N LEU A 280 16.80 -2.27 12.63
CA LEU A 280 17.45 -3.58 12.47
C LEU A 280 18.87 -3.58 13.05
N ASP A 281 19.69 -2.59 12.66
CA ASP A 281 21.14 -2.55 12.96
C ASP A 281 21.53 -1.54 14.06
N GLY A 282 20.57 -1.00 14.81
CA GLY A 282 20.84 -0.04 15.88
C GLY A 282 19.70 0.94 16.14
N PRO A 283 19.93 2.03 16.90
CA PRO A 283 18.91 3.01 17.20
C PRO A 283 18.44 3.78 15.96
N VAL A 284 17.19 4.24 15.97
CA VAL A 284 16.63 5.07 14.87
C VAL A 284 17.26 6.47 14.89
N ARG A 285 17.35 7.09 16.08
CA ARG A 285 17.97 8.41 16.30
C ARG A 285 18.86 8.39 17.55
N GLY A 286 19.99 7.69 17.51
CA GLY A 286 20.86 7.53 18.69
C GLY A 286 21.27 8.86 19.38
N ASN A 287 21.62 9.88 18.58
CA ASN A 287 21.99 11.22 19.06
C ASN A 287 20.78 12.19 19.20
N GLY A 288 19.56 11.67 19.06
CA GLY A 288 18.32 12.44 19.08
C GLY A 288 17.24 11.72 19.86
N LYS A 289 15.98 12.08 19.58
CA LYS A 289 14.79 11.55 20.25
C LYS A 289 13.66 11.32 19.25
N ILE A 290 13.55 10.09 18.72
CA ILE A 290 12.59 9.76 17.66
C ILE A 290 11.14 10.06 18.06
N ILE A 291 10.78 9.85 19.33
CA ILE A 291 9.43 10.15 19.83
C ILE A 291 9.10 11.65 19.72
N GLN A 292 10.06 12.53 20.00
CA GLN A 292 9.83 13.99 19.89
C GLN A 292 9.84 14.45 18.43
N GLU A 293 10.69 13.87 17.58
CA GLU A 293 10.65 14.08 16.13
C GLU A 293 9.27 13.73 15.57
N LEU A 294 8.76 12.53 15.90
CA LEU A 294 7.44 12.07 15.48
C LEU A 294 6.33 12.94 16.08
N GLU A 295 6.40 13.32 17.36
CA GLU A 295 5.41 14.22 17.96
C GLU A 295 5.31 15.53 17.16
N ALA A 296 6.44 16.17 16.87
CA ALA A 296 6.45 17.42 16.13
C ALA A 296 5.90 17.26 14.71
N PHE A 297 6.28 16.18 14.03
CA PHE A 297 5.84 15.92 12.67
C PHE A 297 4.33 15.67 12.58
N PHE A 298 3.78 14.82 13.45
CA PHE A 298 2.35 14.51 13.49
C PHE A 298 1.52 15.73 13.94
N ARG A 299 1.96 16.49 14.96
CA ARG A 299 1.28 17.74 15.34
C ARG A 299 1.30 18.76 14.21
N GLY A 300 2.43 18.90 13.52
CA GLY A 300 2.55 19.77 12.34
C GLY A 300 1.61 19.37 11.20
N ALA A 301 1.33 18.08 11.05
CA ALA A 301 0.35 17.57 10.09
C ALA A 301 -1.11 17.66 10.56
N GLY A 302 -1.40 18.14 11.78
CA GLY A 302 -2.75 18.30 12.32
C GLY A 302 -3.32 17.09 13.06
N TRP A 303 -2.49 16.15 13.50
CA TRP A 303 -2.92 14.95 14.24
C TRP A 303 -3.00 15.19 15.75
N ASN A 304 -3.89 14.45 16.40
CA ASN A 304 -3.85 14.26 17.84
C ASN A 304 -2.69 13.31 18.19
N VAL A 305 -1.81 13.72 19.10
CA VAL A 305 -0.64 12.93 19.52
C VAL A 305 -0.76 12.55 20.99
N ILE A 306 -0.77 11.24 21.26
CA ILE A 306 -0.76 10.65 22.60
C ILE A 306 0.55 9.91 22.81
N LYS A 307 1.36 10.39 23.76
CA LYS A 307 2.61 9.74 24.15
C LYS A 307 2.39 8.82 25.34
N VAL A 308 2.89 7.59 25.23
CA VAL A 308 2.86 6.56 26.28
C VAL A 308 4.30 6.20 26.63
N ILE A 309 4.94 7.02 27.47
CA ILE A 309 6.39 7.01 27.73
C ILE A 309 6.75 6.13 28.92
N TRP A 310 6.05 6.28 30.05
CA TRP A 310 6.41 5.70 31.35
C TRP A 310 5.27 4.86 31.94
N GLY A 311 5.61 3.69 32.49
CA GLY A 311 4.66 2.82 33.19
C GLY A 311 4.33 3.33 34.60
N ARG A 312 3.32 2.76 35.24
CA ARG A 312 2.77 3.27 36.52
C ARG A 312 3.76 3.35 37.69
N GLY A 313 4.87 2.59 37.63
CA GLY A 313 5.94 2.68 38.64
C GLY A 313 6.59 4.06 38.72
N TRP A 314 6.55 4.84 37.63
CA TRP A 314 7.09 6.20 37.58
C TRP A 314 6.16 7.25 38.20
N ASP A 315 4.88 6.95 38.36
CA ASP A 315 3.86 7.93 38.79
C ASP A 315 4.20 8.54 40.16
N ARG A 316 4.68 7.72 41.10
CA ARG A 316 5.12 8.17 42.43
C ARG A 316 6.33 9.11 42.35
N LEU A 317 7.28 8.82 41.46
CA LEU A 317 8.49 9.63 41.28
C LEU A 317 8.15 10.97 40.64
N LEU A 318 7.30 10.97 39.60
CA LEU A 318 6.82 12.19 38.93
C LEU A 318 5.99 13.06 39.87
N ALA A 319 5.14 12.48 40.72
CA ALA A 319 4.39 13.24 41.72
C ALA A 319 5.29 13.85 42.82
N ALA A 320 6.43 13.22 43.12
CA ALA A 320 7.42 13.67 44.09
C ALA A 320 8.40 14.71 43.52
N ASP A 321 8.53 14.82 42.19
CA ASP A 321 9.43 15.76 41.49
C ASP A 321 8.91 17.21 41.53
N LYS A 322 9.02 17.87 42.69
CA LYS A 322 8.53 19.24 42.88
C LYS A 322 9.34 20.30 42.13
N ASP A 323 10.61 20.02 41.84
CA ASP A 323 11.53 20.95 41.17
C ASP A 323 11.64 20.70 39.66
N HIS A 324 10.83 19.78 39.12
CA HIS A 324 10.87 19.34 37.71
C HIS A 324 12.23 18.82 37.22
N ALA A 325 13.08 18.36 38.15
CA ALA A 325 14.42 17.87 37.85
C ALA A 325 14.37 16.53 37.09
N LEU A 326 13.43 15.65 37.46
CA LEU A 326 13.25 14.37 36.79
C LEU A 326 12.70 14.55 35.37
N VAL A 327 11.73 15.44 35.20
CA VAL A 327 11.18 15.76 33.87
C VAL A 327 12.25 16.40 32.97
N HIS A 328 13.07 17.30 33.52
CA HIS A 328 14.19 17.90 32.78
C HIS A 328 15.20 16.84 32.33
N LEU A 329 15.61 15.96 33.25
CA LEU A 329 16.51 14.84 32.94
C LEU A 329 15.95 13.92 31.85
N MET A 330 14.65 13.61 31.89
CA MET A 330 13.97 12.82 30.86
C MET A 330 13.97 13.51 29.48
N ASN A 331 13.84 14.84 29.45
CA ASN A 331 13.91 15.62 28.22
C ASN A 331 15.31 15.57 27.60
N GLU A 332 16.36 15.77 28.39
CA GLU A 332 17.74 15.85 27.90
C GLU A 332 18.36 14.48 27.54
N THR A 333 17.87 13.39 28.13
CA THR A 333 18.40 12.04 27.85
C THR A 333 18.09 11.61 26.42
N LEU A 334 19.13 11.28 25.65
CA LEU A 334 19.04 10.85 24.25
C LEU A 334 18.57 9.39 24.12
N ASP A 335 18.05 9.01 22.95
CA ASP A 335 17.60 7.64 22.70
C ASP A 335 18.74 6.61 22.88
N GLY A 336 19.97 6.95 22.48
CA GLY A 336 21.16 6.10 22.66
C GLY A 336 21.46 5.80 24.14
N ASP A 337 21.29 6.80 25.01
CA ASP A 337 21.42 6.63 26.46
C ASP A 337 20.33 5.70 27.00
N TYR A 338 19.07 5.91 26.59
CA TYR A 338 17.95 5.05 26.99
C TYR A 338 18.11 3.59 26.55
N GLN A 339 18.76 3.34 25.41
CA GLN A 339 19.13 1.97 25.01
C GLN A 339 20.21 1.40 25.91
N THR A 340 21.24 2.19 26.21
CA THR A 340 22.34 1.78 27.09
C THR A 340 21.82 1.43 28.48
N PHE A 341 20.92 2.24 29.05
CA PHE A 341 20.30 1.95 30.34
C PHE A 341 19.59 0.60 30.35
N LYS A 342 18.86 0.27 29.28
CA LYS A 342 18.12 -1.00 29.23
C LYS A 342 18.99 -2.22 28.90
N ALA A 343 20.23 -2.01 28.46
CA ALA A 343 21.21 -3.07 28.22
C ALA A 343 22.08 -3.41 29.46
N ASN A 344 21.91 -2.68 30.57
CA ASN A 344 22.62 -2.86 31.85
C ASN A 344 21.64 -3.29 32.97
N ASP A 345 21.75 -2.72 34.17
CA ASP A 345 21.00 -3.07 35.38
C ASP A 345 20.53 -1.84 36.17
N GLY A 346 19.91 -2.06 37.33
CA GLY A 346 19.39 -1.00 38.20
C GLY A 346 20.45 -0.09 38.80
N ALA A 347 21.63 -0.63 39.14
CA ALA A 347 22.75 0.13 39.69
C ALA A 347 23.27 1.13 38.64
N TYR A 348 23.41 0.69 37.39
CA TYR A 348 23.80 1.54 36.27
C TYR A 348 22.77 2.66 36.04
N VAL A 349 21.47 2.36 36.13
CA VAL A 349 20.40 3.38 36.01
C VAL A 349 20.44 4.38 37.17
N ARG A 350 20.68 3.91 38.40
CA ARG A 350 20.84 4.80 39.56
C ARG A 350 21.98 5.80 39.33
N GLU A 351 23.15 5.33 38.94
CA GLU A 351 24.34 6.16 38.77
C GLU A 351 24.24 7.07 37.52
N HIS A 352 23.92 6.48 36.37
CA HIS A 352 24.04 7.15 35.08
C HIS A 352 22.76 7.81 34.56
N PHE A 353 21.61 7.62 35.22
CA PHE A 353 20.41 8.41 34.96
C PHE A 353 20.10 9.30 36.17
N PHE A 354 19.64 8.72 37.28
CA PHE A 354 19.24 9.51 38.46
C PHE A 354 20.40 10.29 39.09
N GLY A 355 21.63 9.76 39.04
CA GLY A 355 22.83 10.40 39.56
C GLY A 355 23.31 11.62 38.77
N ARG A 356 22.75 11.88 37.57
CA ARG A 356 23.10 13.07 36.77
C ARG A 356 22.66 14.39 37.42
N ASP A 357 21.67 14.35 38.32
CA ASP A 357 21.23 15.49 39.13
C ASP A 357 21.04 15.07 40.59
N PRO A 358 21.62 15.78 41.58
CA PRO A 358 21.46 15.45 43.01
C PRO A 358 19.99 15.38 43.47
N ARG A 359 19.09 16.16 42.87
CA ARG A 359 17.66 16.16 43.18
C ARG A 359 16.99 14.88 42.70
N THR A 360 17.33 14.40 41.51
CA THR A 360 16.81 13.12 40.99
C THR A 360 17.41 11.92 41.73
N ALA A 361 18.68 12.00 42.14
CA ALA A 361 19.30 10.99 42.99
C ALA A 361 18.58 10.84 44.34
N ALA A 362 18.15 11.97 44.93
CA ALA A 362 17.39 11.98 46.18
C ALA A 362 16.01 11.30 46.06
N LEU A 363 15.38 11.33 44.87
CA LEU A 363 14.07 10.69 44.65
C LEU A 363 14.11 9.16 44.78
N VAL A 364 15.25 8.55 44.46
CA VAL A 364 15.44 7.08 44.48
C VAL A 364 16.42 6.61 45.56
N LYS A 365 16.81 7.49 46.49
CA LYS A 365 17.82 7.19 47.53
C LYS A 365 17.45 5.98 48.39
N ASP A 366 16.15 5.80 48.66
CA ASP A 366 15.60 4.73 49.51
C ASP A 366 15.08 3.53 48.70
N TRP A 367 15.23 3.55 47.38
CA TRP A 367 14.83 2.45 46.50
C TRP A 367 16.00 1.47 46.33
N THR A 368 15.73 0.18 46.19
CA THR A 368 16.76 -0.80 45.79
C THR A 368 17.04 -0.74 44.28
N ASP A 369 18.15 -1.33 43.83
CA ASP A 369 18.47 -1.39 42.40
C ASP A 369 17.44 -2.24 41.64
N GLU A 370 16.86 -3.26 42.27
CA GLU A 370 15.78 -4.05 41.71
C GLU A 370 14.49 -3.23 41.54
N GLU A 371 14.15 -2.37 42.51
CA GLU A 371 13.00 -1.47 42.40
C GLU A 371 13.18 -0.44 41.28
N ILE A 372 14.39 0.10 41.12
CA ILE A 372 14.74 0.98 39.99
C ILE A 372 14.65 0.20 38.67
N TRP A 373 15.18 -1.02 38.62
CA TRP A 373 15.17 -1.85 37.40
C TRP A 373 13.76 -2.29 36.99
N ALA A 374 12.86 -2.43 37.97
CA ALA A 374 11.45 -2.76 37.75
C ALA A 374 10.64 -1.62 37.10
N LEU A 375 11.20 -0.41 37.00
CA LEU A 375 10.57 0.71 36.30
C LEU A 375 10.37 0.40 34.80
N GLN A 376 9.12 0.40 34.37
CA GLN A 376 8.74 0.02 33.01
C GLN A 376 8.56 1.23 32.09
N ARG A 377 8.83 1.02 30.79
CA ARG A 377 8.36 1.94 29.74
C ARG A 377 6.85 1.79 29.54
N GLY A 378 6.17 2.87 29.22
CA GLY A 378 4.71 2.98 29.23
C GLY A 378 4.00 2.01 28.28
N GLY A 379 4.56 1.74 27.11
CA GLY A 379 4.00 0.77 26.16
C GLY A 379 3.99 -0.68 26.67
N ASN A 380 4.66 -0.98 27.79
CA ASN A 380 4.59 -2.29 28.44
C ASN A 380 3.55 -2.36 29.58
N ASP A 381 2.88 -1.26 29.90
CA ASP A 381 1.87 -1.16 30.96
C ASP A 381 0.44 -1.15 30.36
N TYR A 382 -0.38 -2.11 30.76
CA TYR A 382 -1.77 -2.26 30.29
C TYR A 382 -2.63 -1.03 30.54
N ARG A 383 -2.48 -0.38 31.71
CA ARG A 383 -3.34 0.74 32.10
C ARG A 383 -3.02 1.97 31.27
N LYS A 384 -1.73 2.26 31.07
CA LYS A 384 -1.28 3.39 30.25
C LYS A 384 -1.67 3.19 28.78
N MET A 385 -1.54 1.97 28.25
CA MET A 385 -1.98 1.65 26.89
C MET A 385 -3.51 1.72 26.74
N TYR A 386 -4.27 1.20 27.70
CA TYR A 386 -5.73 1.29 27.70
C TYR A 386 -6.21 2.75 27.74
N ALA A 387 -5.60 3.58 28.59
CA ALA A 387 -5.89 5.01 28.65
C ALA A 387 -5.68 5.68 27.29
N ALA A 388 -4.56 5.39 26.63
CA ALA A 388 -4.24 5.93 25.30
C ALA A 388 -5.24 5.48 24.23
N TYR A 389 -5.61 4.19 24.20
CA TYR A 389 -6.57 3.67 23.23
C TYR A 389 -7.96 4.25 23.46
N LYS A 390 -8.40 4.35 24.73
CA LYS A 390 -9.68 4.97 25.08
C LYS A 390 -9.72 6.42 24.63
N ALA A 391 -8.71 7.22 25.00
CA ALA A 391 -8.60 8.61 24.59
C ALA A 391 -8.57 8.77 23.05
N ALA A 392 -7.85 7.90 22.33
CA ALA A 392 -7.84 7.90 20.87
C ALA A 392 -9.23 7.58 20.27
N THR A 393 -9.98 6.64 20.86
CA THR A 393 -11.31 6.27 20.39
C THR A 393 -12.39 7.30 20.69
N GLU A 394 -12.21 8.10 21.74
CA GLU A 394 -13.14 9.16 22.16
C GLU A 394 -12.82 10.51 21.49
N HIS A 395 -11.63 10.66 20.89
CA HIS A 395 -11.25 11.85 20.14
C HIS A 395 -11.95 11.92 18.78
N THR A 396 -12.45 13.11 18.42
CA THR A 396 -13.18 13.38 17.16
C THR A 396 -12.58 14.56 16.40
N GLY A 397 -12.83 14.64 15.10
CA GLY A 397 -12.40 15.75 14.24
C GLY A 397 -10.95 15.69 13.76
N ALA A 398 -10.12 14.75 14.22
CA ALA A 398 -8.77 14.52 13.72
C ALA A 398 -8.33 13.05 13.92
N PRO A 399 -7.42 12.52 13.08
CA PRO A 399 -6.78 11.23 13.32
C PRO A 399 -5.87 11.29 14.56
N THR A 400 -5.67 10.13 15.21
CA THR A 400 -4.80 10.03 16.38
C THR A 400 -3.57 9.17 16.10
N VAL A 401 -2.41 9.59 16.59
CA VAL A 401 -1.21 8.76 16.70
C VAL A 401 -0.87 8.52 18.17
N ILE A 402 -0.53 7.27 18.48
CA ILE A 402 -0.05 6.83 19.77
C ILE A 402 1.42 6.48 19.63
N LEU A 403 2.28 7.21 20.35
CA LEU A 403 3.72 6.97 20.41
C LEU A 403 4.02 6.13 21.65
N ALA A 404 4.07 4.81 21.48
CA ALA A 404 4.21 3.86 22.56
C ALA A 404 5.68 3.51 22.81
N HIS A 405 6.25 3.96 23.92
CA HIS A 405 7.63 3.66 24.30
C HIS A 405 7.72 2.22 24.83
N THR A 406 8.38 1.32 24.11
CA THR A 406 8.50 -0.10 24.47
C THR A 406 9.97 -0.54 24.55
N VAL A 407 10.23 -1.83 24.82
CA VAL A 407 11.58 -2.41 24.79
C VAL A 407 11.63 -3.49 23.72
N LYS A 408 12.59 -3.41 22.79
CA LYS A 408 12.82 -4.47 21.80
C LYS A 408 13.28 -5.76 22.48
N GLY A 409 12.65 -6.88 22.17
CA GLY A 409 12.92 -8.16 22.84
C GLY A 409 12.49 -8.20 24.32
N TYR A 410 11.47 -7.43 24.71
CA TYR A 410 10.99 -7.39 26.09
C TYR A 410 10.64 -8.79 26.63
N ALA A 411 11.11 -9.08 27.85
CA ALA A 411 10.92 -10.35 28.56
C ALA A 411 11.56 -11.61 27.91
N LEU A 412 12.49 -11.44 26.96
CA LEU A 412 13.26 -12.54 26.35
C LEU A 412 14.60 -12.82 27.05
N GLY A 413 14.90 -12.15 28.16
CA GLY A 413 16.18 -12.26 28.87
C GLY A 413 17.26 -11.28 28.38
N SER A 414 18.39 -11.22 29.09
CA SER A 414 19.48 -10.25 28.90
C SER A 414 20.26 -10.42 27.58
N HIS A 415 20.21 -11.62 26.99
CA HIS A 415 20.78 -11.90 25.68
C HIS A 415 19.98 -11.26 24.54
N PHE A 416 18.69 -10.95 24.75
CA PHE A 416 17.79 -10.43 23.72
C PHE A 416 17.33 -8.99 24.01
N ALA A 417 16.95 -8.65 25.24
CA ALA A 417 16.34 -7.37 25.53
C ALA A 417 17.31 -6.20 25.22
N ALA A 418 16.83 -5.24 24.41
CA ALA A 418 17.56 -4.02 24.03
C ALA A 418 18.92 -4.21 23.33
N ARG A 419 19.28 -5.41 22.83
CA ARG A 419 20.51 -5.61 22.03
C ARG A 419 20.28 -5.34 20.54
N ASN A 420 21.31 -4.83 19.85
CA ASN A 420 21.24 -4.58 18.40
C ASN A 420 21.07 -5.89 17.62
N SER A 421 21.80 -6.95 17.99
CA SER A 421 21.79 -8.26 17.33
C SER A 421 20.47 -9.01 17.42
N THR A 422 19.57 -8.60 18.31
CA THR A 422 18.32 -9.26 18.67
C THR A 422 17.35 -9.47 17.52
N HIS A 423 17.47 -8.69 16.44
CA HIS A 423 16.70 -8.93 15.23
C HIS A 423 17.19 -10.16 14.45
N GLN A 424 18.50 -10.44 14.48
CA GLN A 424 19.11 -11.60 13.82
C GLN A 424 19.10 -12.86 14.69
N MET A 425 18.66 -12.76 15.95
CA MET A 425 18.55 -13.90 16.86
C MET A 425 17.25 -14.65 16.61
N LYS A 426 17.34 -15.75 15.84
CA LYS A 426 16.20 -16.53 15.33
C LYS A 426 15.96 -17.83 16.10
N LYS A 427 16.77 -18.14 17.11
CA LYS A 427 16.65 -19.35 17.93
C LYS A 427 17.00 -19.06 19.38
N LEU A 428 16.26 -19.66 20.29
CA LEU A 428 16.61 -19.73 21.71
C LEU A 428 17.48 -20.97 21.93
N LYS A 429 18.61 -20.82 22.63
CA LYS A 429 19.37 -21.98 23.12
C LYS A 429 18.66 -22.58 24.34
N LEU A 430 19.08 -23.76 24.79
CA LEU A 430 18.47 -24.44 25.93
C LEU A 430 18.39 -23.55 27.19
N ASP A 431 19.47 -22.85 27.54
CA ASP A 431 19.46 -21.95 28.71
C ASP A 431 18.52 -20.76 28.51
N ASP A 432 18.44 -20.22 27.28
CA ASP A 432 17.50 -19.15 26.95
C ASP A 432 16.04 -19.65 27.02
N LEU A 433 15.78 -20.91 26.60
CA LEU A 433 14.46 -21.55 26.70
C LEU A 433 14.04 -21.72 28.16
N LYS A 434 14.93 -22.22 29.03
CA LYS A 434 14.66 -22.36 30.47
C LYS A 434 14.40 -21.00 31.11
N ALA A 435 15.26 -20.01 30.86
CA ALA A 435 15.10 -18.66 31.39
C ALA A 435 13.79 -18.00 30.93
N LEU A 436 13.41 -18.20 29.65
CA LEU A 436 12.15 -17.70 29.12
C LEU A 436 10.95 -18.42 29.75
N ARG A 437 11.00 -19.76 29.88
CA ARG A 437 9.97 -20.59 30.55
C ARG A 437 9.73 -20.11 31.97
N ASP A 438 10.80 -19.87 32.73
CA ASP A 438 10.73 -19.37 34.11
C ASP A 438 10.14 -17.96 34.18
N THR A 439 10.64 -17.05 33.33
CA THR A 439 10.16 -15.65 33.25
C THR A 439 8.68 -15.57 32.90
N LEU A 440 8.20 -16.47 32.05
CA LEU A 440 6.82 -16.53 31.59
C LEU A 440 5.94 -17.47 32.45
N HIS A 441 6.51 -18.16 33.45
CA HIS A 441 5.84 -19.14 34.30
C HIS A 441 5.08 -20.21 33.51
N ILE A 442 5.71 -20.76 32.47
CA ILE A 442 5.11 -21.80 31.62
C ILE A 442 5.32 -23.17 32.30
N PRO A 443 4.28 -23.99 32.51
CA PRO A 443 4.38 -25.24 33.25
C PRO A 443 4.92 -26.38 32.37
N ILE A 444 6.12 -26.20 31.81
CA ILE A 444 6.89 -27.21 31.08
C ILE A 444 8.12 -27.54 31.94
N SER A 445 8.43 -28.82 32.11
CA SER A 445 9.56 -29.27 32.93
C SER A 445 10.91 -29.12 32.21
N ASP A 446 12.01 -29.13 32.98
CA ASP A 446 13.36 -29.12 32.41
C ASP A 446 13.62 -30.35 31.53
N ALA A 447 13.12 -31.52 31.92
CA ALA A 447 13.26 -32.76 31.17
C ALA A 447 12.60 -32.69 29.79
N GLU A 448 11.45 -32.03 29.67
CA GLU A 448 10.77 -31.81 28.38
C GLU A 448 11.56 -30.87 27.45
N LEU A 449 12.24 -29.85 27.99
CA LEU A 449 13.10 -28.96 27.20
C LEU A 449 14.42 -29.61 26.80
N GLU A 450 14.98 -30.45 27.67
CA GLU A 450 16.23 -31.17 27.45
C GLU A 450 16.09 -32.33 26.45
N ALA A 451 14.89 -32.93 26.35
CA ALA A 451 14.62 -34.04 25.46
C ALA A 451 14.84 -33.69 23.97
N ASP A 452 14.39 -32.50 23.54
CA ASP A 452 14.68 -31.96 22.21
C ASP A 452 14.70 -30.41 22.24
N PRO A 453 15.87 -29.79 22.46
CA PRO A 453 16.01 -28.34 22.46
C PRO A 453 15.75 -27.69 21.09
N THR A 454 15.70 -28.48 20.01
CA THR A 454 15.37 -27.99 18.66
C THR A 454 13.87 -28.02 18.39
N ARG A 455 13.11 -28.78 19.19
CA ARG A 455 11.65 -28.85 19.16
C ARG A 455 11.01 -28.68 20.55
N PRO A 456 11.25 -27.54 21.23
CA PRO A 456 10.61 -27.29 22.52
C PRO A 456 9.07 -27.34 22.38
N PRO A 457 8.34 -27.87 23.38
CA PRO A 457 6.89 -28.01 23.29
C PRO A 457 6.17 -26.65 23.23
N TYR A 458 5.13 -26.57 22.39
CA TYR A 458 4.14 -25.49 22.53
C TYR A 458 3.36 -25.69 23.83
N TYR A 459 2.81 -24.61 24.38
CA TYR A 459 1.94 -24.66 25.53
C TYR A 459 0.51 -24.29 25.15
N LYS A 460 -0.44 -25.13 25.53
CA LYS A 460 -1.87 -24.84 25.47
C LYS A 460 -2.50 -25.22 26.82
N PRO A 461 -3.24 -24.31 27.47
CA PRO A 461 -3.89 -24.62 28.75
C PRO A 461 -5.05 -25.62 28.54
N ALA A 462 -5.57 -26.15 29.65
CA ALA A 462 -6.80 -26.93 29.63
C ALA A 462 -7.99 -26.09 29.12
N ALA A 463 -8.97 -26.73 28.48
CA ALA A 463 -10.11 -26.04 27.87
C ALA A 463 -10.99 -25.28 28.87
N ASP A 464 -10.93 -25.66 30.14
CA ASP A 464 -11.64 -25.05 31.28
C ASP A 464 -10.78 -24.06 32.08
N ASP A 465 -9.56 -23.73 31.63
CA ASP A 465 -8.71 -22.74 32.28
C ASP A 465 -9.43 -21.36 32.34
N PRO A 466 -9.56 -20.74 33.52
CA PRO A 466 -10.27 -19.47 33.67
C PRO A 466 -9.75 -18.34 32.77
N ALA A 467 -8.44 -18.26 32.55
CA ALA A 467 -7.85 -17.22 31.72
C ALA A 467 -8.12 -17.47 30.22
N LEU A 468 -8.18 -18.74 29.78
CA LEU A 468 -8.60 -19.08 28.42
C LEU A 468 -10.08 -18.74 28.20
N LEU A 469 -10.96 -19.12 29.14
CA LEU A 469 -12.38 -18.80 29.06
C LEU A 469 -12.61 -17.28 29.03
N TYR A 470 -11.87 -16.52 29.82
CA TYR A 470 -11.88 -15.05 29.80
C TYR A 470 -11.49 -14.50 28.43
N MET A 471 -10.37 -14.99 27.85
CA MET A 471 -9.88 -14.56 26.54
C MET A 471 -10.92 -14.78 25.43
N LEU A 472 -11.56 -15.96 25.41
CA LEU A 472 -12.60 -16.30 24.44
C LEU A 472 -13.86 -15.45 24.63
N ASP A 473 -14.26 -15.19 25.87
CA ASP A 473 -15.40 -14.31 26.18
C ASP A 473 -15.15 -12.87 25.69
N ARG A 474 -13.93 -12.33 25.88
CA ARG A 474 -13.55 -11.01 25.35
C ARG A 474 -13.72 -10.94 23.84
N ARG A 475 -13.22 -11.93 23.09
CA ARG A 475 -13.39 -11.98 21.62
C ARG A 475 -14.84 -12.12 21.20
N ARG A 476 -15.62 -12.94 21.90
CA ARG A 476 -17.06 -13.09 21.65
C ARG A 476 -17.81 -11.76 21.81
N ARG A 477 -17.55 -11.02 22.90
CA ARG A 477 -18.16 -9.69 23.14
C ARG A 477 -17.76 -8.66 22.09
N LEU A 478 -16.58 -8.78 21.52
CA LEU A 478 -16.08 -7.91 20.45
C LEU A 478 -16.42 -8.43 19.05
N GLY A 479 -17.28 -9.43 18.90
CA GLY A 479 -17.80 -9.85 17.60
C GLY A 479 -16.88 -10.77 16.79
N GLY A 480 -16.13 -11.66 17.46
CA GLY A 480 -15.41 -12.75 16.80
C GLY A 480 -13.88 -12.63 16.88
N PHE A 481 -13.16 -13.44 16.11
CA PHE A 481 -11.70 -13.49 16.15
C PHE A 481 -11.05 -12.47 15.22
N ILE A 482 -9.78 -12.13 15.47
CA ILE A 482 -8.97 -11.25 14.62
C ILE A 482 -7.53 -11.81 14.59
N PRO A 483 -6.85 -11.82 13.43
CA PRO A 483 -7.39 -11.46 12.11
C PRO A 483 -8.30 -12.58 11.57
N GLU A 484 -9.22 -12.21 10.69
CA GLU A 484 -10.12 -13.12 9.97
C GLU A 484 -10.52 -12.47 8.66
N ARG A 485 -10.29 -13.16 7.54
CA ARG A 485 -10.72 -12.71 6.22
C ARG A 485 -11.87 -13.58 5.70
N ARG A 486 -12.88 -12.94 5.12
CA ARG A 486 -14.02 -13.61 4.46
C ARG A 486 -14.04 -13.20 2.99
N PRO A 487 -14.32 -14.11 2.04
CA PRO A 487 -14.24 -13.83 0.59
C PRO A 487 -15.29 -12.85 0.05
N GLY A 488 -16.15 -12.29 0.92
CA GLY A 488 -17.34 -11.53 0.54
C GLY A 488 -18.47 -12.43 0.09
N ASN A 489 -19.70 -12.17 0.51
CA ASN A 489 -20.88 -12.97 0.13
C ASN A 489 -21.97 -12.15 -0.56
N LYS A 490 -21.72 -10.86 -0.81
CA LYS A 490 -22.68 -9.96 -1.43
C LYS A 490 -22.62 -10.06 -2.95
N GLU A 491 -23.67 -10.60 -3.54
CA GLU A 491 -23.88 -10.59 -4.98
C GLU A 491 -24.32 -9.20 -5.46
N ILE A 492 -23.93 -8.85 -6.69
CA ILE A 492 -24.36 -7.61 -7.35
C ILE A 492 -24.94 -7.95 -8.73
N GLU A 493 -25.95 -7.20 -9.14
CA GLU A 493 -26.52 -7.33 -10.48
C GLU A 493 -25.62 -6.59 -11.49
N LEU A 494 -25.19 -7.28 -12.54
CA LEU A 494 -24.35 -6.68 -13.58
C LEU A 494 -25.16 -5.78 -14.53
N PRO A 495 -24.50 -4.82 -15.22
CA PRO A 495 -25.15 -3.95 -16.20
C PRO A 495 -25.84 -4.72 -17.34
N ASP A 496 -26.86 -4.11 -17.94
CA ASP A 496 -27.45 -4.63 -19.18
C ASP A 496 -26.39 -4.64 -20.30
N PRO A 497 -26.26 -5.73 -21.09
CA PRO A 497 -25.32 -5.79 -22.21
C PRO A 497 -25.39 -4.60 -23.18
N LYS A 498 -26.56 -3.95 -23.31
CA LYS A 498 -26.75 -2.76 -24.15
C LYS A 498 -25.94 -1.55 -23.71
N ILE A 499 -25.54 -1.45 -22.45
CA ILE A 499 -24.68 -0.35 -21.97
C ILE A 499 -23.34 -0.33 -22.73
N TYR A 500 -22.81 -1.51 -23.04
CA TYR A 500 -21.56 -1.64 -23.79
C TYR A 500 -21.71 -1.34 -25.28
N ASP A 501 -22.94 -1.32 -25.83
CA ASP A 501 -23.20 -1.03 -27.25
C ASP A 501 -22.87 0.42 -27.65
N ILE A 502 -22.67 1.32 -26.68
CA ILE A 502 -22.27 2.71 -26.93
C ILE A 502 -20.95 2.82 -27.73
N LEU A 503 -20.09 1.79 -27.65
CA LEU A 503 -18.84 1.72 -28.40
C LEU A 503 -18.93 0.81 -29.65
N LYS A 504 -20.08 0.19 -29.93
CA LYS A 504 -20.25 -0.74 -31.05
C LYS A 504 -20.24 -0.05 -32.42
N GLY A 505 -20.88 1.12 -32.51
CA GLY A 505 -21.07 1.84 -33.79
C GLY A 505 -19.84 2.60 -34.31
N GLY A 506 -18.71 2.57 -33.59
CA GLY A 506 -17.55 3.39 -33.91
C GLY A 506 -17.81 4.90 -33.73
N SER A 507 -17.00 5.74 -34.37
CA SER A 507 -17.10 7.21 -34.31
C SER A 507 -17.57 7.87 -35.61
N GLY A 508 -17.97 7.08 -36.62
CA GLY A 508 -18.37 7.58 -37.93
C GLY A 508 -17.21 8.32 -38.61
N LYS A 509 -17.37 9.64 -38.84
CA LYS A 509 -16.31 10.50 -39.42
C LYS A 509 -15.52 11.29 -38.38
N GLN A 510 -15.91 11.24 -37.11
CA GLN A 510 -15.21 11.98 -36.06
C GLN A 510 -13.99 11.19 -35.58
N GLU A 511 -12.90 11.89 -35.30
CA GLU A 511 -11.74 11.31 -34.65
C GLU A 511 -11.94 11.31 -33.13
N VAL A 512 -11.74 10.16 -32.50
CA VAL A 512 -11.95 9.96 -31.06
C VAL A 512 -10.80 9.13 -30.53
N ALA A 513 -10.10 9.65 -29.51
CA ALA A 513 -9.02 8.93 -28.86
C ALA A 513 -9.56 7.76 -28.02
N SER A 514 -8.78 6.70 -27.82
CA SER A 514 -9.24 5.54 -27.04
C SER A 514 -9.52 5.89 -25.57
N THR A 515 -8.82 6.89 -25.00
CA THR A 515 -9.16 7.46 -23.68
C THR A 515 -10.58 8.01 -23.66
N MET A 516 -10.98 8.78 -24.68
CA MET A 516 -12.32 9.34 -24.77
C MET A 516 -13.39 8.25 -24.96
N ALA A 517 -13.08 7.18 -25.70
CA ALA A 517 -13.96 6.03 -25.85
C ALA A 517 -14.18 5.31 -24.50
N PHE A 518 -13.12 5.06 -23.74
CA PHE A 518 -13.20 4.51 -22.39
C PHE A 518 -14.07 5.39 -21.47
N VAL A 519 -13.84 6.71 -21.45
CA VAL A 519 -14.60 7.65 -20.61
C VAL A 519 -16.08 7.71 -21.01
N ARG A 520 -16.42 7.57 -22.30
CA ARG A 520 -17.82 7.45 -22.75
C ARG A 520 -18.49 6.22 -22.13
N LEU A 521 -17.83 5.07 -22.13
CA LEU A 521 -18.36 3.85 -21.50
C LEU A 521 -18.44 4.00 -19.98
N LEU A 522 -17.41 4.54 -19.33
CA LEU A 522 -17.39 4.79 -17.88
C LEU A 522 -18.57 5.66 -17.43
N LYS A 523 -18.92 6.70 -18.20
CA LYS A 523 -20.10 7.54 -17.93
C LYS A 523 -21.40 6.75 -17.92
N GLU A 524 -21.59 5.84 -18.87
CA GLU A 524 -22.78 5.00 -18.91
C GLU A 524 -22.82 4.00 -17.76
N LEU A 525 -21.66 3.43 -17.38
CA LEU A 525 -21.55 2.57 -16.20
C LEU A 525 -21.85 3.32 -14.89
N ILE A 526 -21.42 4.58 -14.76
CA ILE A 526 -21.72 5.43 -13.59
C ILE A 526 -23.22 5.77 -13.50
N LYS A 527 -23.91 5.95 -14.65
CA LYS A 527 -25.35 6.22 -14.69
C LYS A 527 -26.21 4.99 -14.43
N ASP A 528 -25.65 3.79 -14.62
CA ASP A 528 -26.38 2.55 -14.42
C ASP A 528 -26.87 2.39 -12.98
N LYS A 529 -28.12 1.96 -12.82
CA LYS A 529 -28.75 1.89 -11.48
C LYS A 529 -28.27 0.68 -10.67
N ARG A 530 -27.71 -0.35 -11.30
CA ARG A 530 -27.30 -1.61 -10.67
C ARG A 530 -25.89 -1.48 -10.10
N ILE A 531 -24.96 -0.92 -10.86
CA ILE A 531 -23.55 -0.79 -10.46
C ILE A 531 -23.05 0.63 -10.30
N GLY A 532 -23.76 1.65 -10.81
CA GLY A 532 -23.20 3.00 -10.94
C GLY A 532 -22.73 3.61 -9.64
N LYS A 533 -23.41 3.33 -8.52
CA LYS A 533 -22.98 3.77 -7.17
C LYS A 533 -21.70 3.07 -6.67
N ARG A 534 -21.37 1.91 -7.23
CA ARG A 534 -20.22 1.05 -6.87
C ARG A 534 -18.96 1.40 -7.64
N ILE A 535 -19.08 2.09 -8.77
CA ILE A 535 -17.92 2.61 -9.51
C ILE A 535 -17.24 3.71 -8.67
N VAL A 536 -15.93 3.62 -8.47
CA VAL A 536 -15.13 4.60 -7.74
C VAL A 536 -14.06 5.17 -8.67
N PRO A 537 -14.32 6.31 -9.35
CA PRO A 537 -13.30 6.99 -10.12
C PRO A 537 -12.22 7.56 -9.19
N ILE A 538 -10.96 7.23 -9.45
CA ILE A 538 -9.80 7.70 -8.68
C ILE A 538 -8.90 8.49 -9.63
N ILE A 539 -8.57 9.74 -9.26
CA ILE A 539 -7.84 10.69 -10.11
C ILE A 539 -6.71 11.36 -9.31
N PRO A 540 -5.44 11.26 -9.76
CA PRO A 540 -4.32 11.98 -9.19
C PRO A 540 -4.19 13.36 -9.86
N ASP A 541 -5.05 14.30 -9.49
CA ASP A 541 -5.11 15.66 -10.06
C ASP A 541 -5.70 15.75 -11.47
N GLU A 542 -4.95 15.36 -12.50
CA GLU A 542 -5.33 15.66 -13.88
C GLU A 542 -6.56 14.88 -14.35
N ALA A 543 -7.71 15.56 -14.42
CA ALA A 543 -8.97 15.01 -14.93
C ALA A 543 -9.32 15.52 -16.33
N ARG A 544 -8.90 16.74 -16.67
CA ARG A 544 -9.24 17.41 -17.94
C ARG A 544 -8.51 16.76 -19.10
N THR A 545 -7.23 16.43 -18.93
CA THR A 545 -6.43 15.68 -19.92
C THR A 545 -7.12 14.39 -20.36
N PHE A 546 -7.88 13.75 -19.47
CA PHE A 546 -8.59 12.50 -19.76
C PHE A 546 -10.07 12.69 -20.17
N GLY A 547 -10.57 13.93 -20.18
CA GLY A 547 -11.98 14.24 -20.47
C GLY A 547 -12.96 13.81 -19.36
N LEU A 548 -12.48 13.61 -18.13
CA LEU A 548 -13.28 13.26 -16.95
C LEU A 548 -13.94 14.46 -16.29
N ASP A 549 -13.52 15.68 -16.62
CA ASP A 549 -14.15 16.91 -16.16
C ASP A 549 -15.66 16.95 -16.38
N SER A 550 -16.11 16.34 -17.47
CA SER A 550 -17.51 16.13 -17.82
C SER A 550 -18.34 15.29 -16.83
N ILE A 551 -17.72 14.55 -15.90
CA ILE A 551 -18.42 13.88 -14.80
C ILE A 551 -18.35 14.66 -13.48
N PHE A 552 -17.57 15.74 -13.38
CA PHE A 552 -17.46 16.51 -12.13
C PHE A 552 -18.79 17.08 -11.64
N PRO A 553 -19.64 17.72 -12.48
CA PRO A 553 -20.88 18.33 -11.97
C PRO A 553 -21.86 17.29 -11.38
N SER A 554 -21.91 16.09 -11.97
CA SER A 554 -22.83 15.02 -11.57
C SER A 554 -22.27 14.14 -10.46
N ALA A 555 -21.05 13.63 -10.63
CA ALA A 555 -20.41 12.70 -9.69
C ALA A 555 -19.84 13.43 -8.47
N LYS A 556 -19.31 14.65 -8.64
CA LYS A 556 -18.65 15.48 -7.60
C LYS A 556 -17.42 14.81 -6.98
N ILE A 557 -16.55 15.61 -6.39
CA ILE A 557 -15.37 15.14 -5.65
C ILE A 557 -15.79 14.83 -4.21
N PHE A 558 -15.42 13.66 -3.70
CA PHE A 558 -15.63 13.29 -2.32
C PHE A 558 -14.75 14.13 -1.39
N ASN A 559 -15.37 14.82 -0.44
CA ASN A 559 -14.68 15.49 0.65
C ASN A 559 -15.55 15.39 1.91
N THR A 560 -14.98 14.97 3.04
CA THR A 560 -15.72 14.77 4.30
C THR A 560 -16.33 16.06 4.86
N LEU A 561 -15.80 17.22 4.47
CA LEU A 561 -16.26 18.55 4.90
C LEU A 561 -17.05 19.29 3.82
N GLY A 562 -17.15 18.74 2.62
CA GLY A 562 -17.70 19.43 1.45
C GLY A 562 -16.89 20.65 1.02
N GLN A 563 -17.45 21.45 0.11
CA GLN A 563 -16.79 22.66 -0.41
C GLN A 563 -17.05 23.87 0.51
N ASN A 564 -15.98 24.40 1.11
CA ASN A 564 -16.04 25.54 2.05
C ASN A 564 -15.44 26.84 1.47
N TYR A 565 -15.35 26.94 0.14
CA TYR A 565 -14.83 28.09 -0.60
C TYR A 565 -15.59 28.28 -1.92
N LEU A 566 -15.43 29.44 -2.57
CA LEU A 566 -15.95 29.69 -3.91
C LEU A 566 -14.90 29.29 -4.96
N PRO A 567 -15.15 28.30 -5.83
CA PRO A 567 -14.16 27.88 -6.82
C PRO A 567 -14.03 28.91 -7.95
N VAL A 568 -12.83 29.07 -8.49
CA VAL A 568 -12.53 30.03 -9.58
C VAL A 568 -13.33 29.72 -10.85
N ASP A 569 -13.61 28.44 -11.10
CA ASP A 569 -14.36 27.97 -12.26
C ASP A 569 -15.87 27.89 -12.01
N ALA A 570 -16.41 28.44 -10.91
CA ALA A 570 -17.84 28.33 -10.54
C ALA A 570 -18.83 28.70 -11.66
N ASN A 571 -18.44 29.57 -12.60
CA ASN A 571 -19.26 30.00 -13.74
C ASN A 571 -19.09 29.13 -15.00
N MET A 572 -18.22 28.12 -14.97
CA MET A 572 -18.02 27.18 -16.06
C MET A 572 -19.02 26.02 -15.97
N MET A 573 -19.47 25.51 -17.13
CA MET A 573 -20.42 24.39 -17.20
C MET A 573 -19.86 23.09 -16.59
N LEU A 574 -18.55 22.88 -16.67
CA LEU A 574 -17.83 21.71 -16.16
C LEU A 574 -17.08 22.00 -14.86
N SER A 575 -17.58 22.95 -14.06
CA SER A 575 -17.00 23.28 -12.76
C SER A 575 -17.01 22.10 -11.82
N TYR A 576 -15.92 21.95 -11.06
CA TYR A 576 -15.88 20.90 -10.05
C TYR A 576 -16.59 21.35 -8.76
N ARG A 577 -17.05 20.35 -8.01
CA ARG A 577 -17.69 20.57 -6.71
C ARG A 577 -17.27 19.49 -5.75
N GLU A 578 -16.91 19.89 -4.53
CA GLU A 578 -16.64 18.97 -3.43
C GLU A 578 -17.92 18.74 -2.60
N ALA A 579 -18.17 17.49 -2.22
CA ALA A 579 -19.34 17.12 -1.44
C ALA A 579 -19.10 15.84 -0.62
N GLN A 580 -19.77 15.72 0.52
CA GLN A 580 -19.81 14.50 1.33
C GLN A 580 -20.41 13.31 0.56
N ALA A 581 -21.34 13.57 -0.35
CA ALA A 581 -21.91 12.56 -1.24
C ALA A 581 -21.18 12.48 -2.60
N GLY A 582 -20.01 13.10 -2.74
CA GLY A 582 -19.22 13.04 -3.97
C GLY A 582 -18.68 11.63 -4.22
N GLN A 583 -18.62 11.24 -5.49
CA GLN A 583 -18.28 9.89 -5.93
C GLN A 583 -16.82 9.75 -6.39
N ILE A 584 -16.20 10.84 -6.84
CA ILE A 584 -14.81 10.83 -7.31
C ILE A 584 -13.87 10.95 -6.12
N MET A 585 -12.90 10.04 -6.02
CA MET A 585 -11.79 10.15 -5.08
C MET A 585 -10.63 10.87 -5.77
N HIS A 586 -10.53 12.17 -5.50
CA HIS A 586 -9.47 13.02 -6.04
C HIS A 586 -8.34 13.15 -5.02
N THR A 587 -7.14 12.68 -5.35
CA THR A 587 -6.01 12.59 -4.39
C THR A 587 -4.99 13.72 -4.55
N GLY A 588 -5.13 14.55 -5.58
CA GLY A 588 -4.11 15.52 -5.99
C GLY A 588 -2.90 14.83 -6.64
N ILE A 589 -1.76 15.52 -6.72
CA ILE A 589 -0.53 14.97 -7.33
C ILE A 589 0.08 13.92 -6.39
N ASN A 590 -0.52 12.73 -6.38
CA ASN A 590 -0.21 11.67 -5.44
C ASN A 590 -0.60 10.29 -5.99
N GLU A 591 0.18 9.76 -6.92
CA GLU A 591 -0.05 8.42 -7.48
C GLU A 591 0.06 7.32 -6.42
N ALA A 592 0.94 7.50 -5.43
CA ALA A 592 1.07 6.54 -4.33
C ALA A 592 -0.22 6.48 -3.49
N GLY A 593 -0.79 7.63 -3.17
CA GLY A 593 -2.09 7.71 -2.49
C GLY A 593 -3.23 7.13 -3.33
N SER A 594 -3.24 7.40 -4.65
CA SER A 594 -4.23 6.81 -5.57
C SER A 594 -4.12 5.29 -5.68
N ALA A 595 -2.91 4.72 -5.66
CA ALA A 595 -2.71 3.27 -5.64
C ALA A 595 -3.25 2.65 -4.35
N SER A 596 -3.07 3.31 -3.20
CA SER A 596 -3.69 2.89 -1.92
C SER A 596 -5.22 3.02 -1.95
N ALA A 597 -5.78 4.09 -2.51
CA ALA A 597 -7.22 4.24 -2.71
C ALA A 597 -7.78 3.11 -3.60
N PHE A 598 -7.06 2.77 -4.67
CA PHE A 598 -7.41 1.69 -5.59
C PHE A 598 -7.43 0.34 -4.89
N GLN A 599 -6.37 0.01 -4.12
CA GLN A 599 -6.27 -1.21 -3.35
C GLN A 599 -7.42 -1.34 -2.34
N VAL A 600 -7.70 -0.29 -1.57
CA VAL A 600 -8.77 -0.25 -0.56
C VAL A 600 -10.14 -0.44 -1.19
N ALA A 601 -10.47 0.35 -2.22
CA ALA A 601 -11.77 0.24 -2.89
C ALA A 601 -11.94 -1.13 -3.55
N GLY A 602 -10.90 -1.67 -4.18
CA GLY A 602 -10.95 -2.95 -4.89
C GLY A 602 -10.91 -4.18 -3.99
N THR A 603 -10.72 -4.02 -2.68
CA THR A 603 -10.79 -5.09 -1.67
C THR A 603 -11.99 -4.95 -0.74
N SER A 604 -12.79 -3.89 -0.89
CA SER A 604 -14.02 -3.63 -0.13
C SER A 604 -15.01 -4.80 -0.16
N PHE A 605 -15.01 -5.62 -1.23
CA PHE A 605 -15.84 -6.82 -1.32
C PHE A 605 -15.57 -7.83 -0.19
N ALA A 606 -14.33 -7.89 0.33
CA ALA A 606 -13.94 -8.74 1.45
C ALA A 606 -13.86 -7.94 2.75
N VAL A 607 -13.17 -6.78 2.72
CA VAL A 607 -12.90 -5.96 3.91
C VAL A 607 -14.20 -5.41 4.53
N ASN A 608 -15.06 -4.84 3.69
CA ASN A 608 -16.33 -4.24 4.09
C ASN A 608 -17.54 -5.13 3.71
N ASN A 609 -17.35 -6.32 3.14
CA ASN A 609 -18.44 -7.12 2.54
C ASN A 609 -19.32 -6.31 1.57
N GLU A 610 -18.71 -5.35 0.85
CA GLU A 610 -19.39 -4.43 -0.04
C GLU A 610 -18.60 -4.31 -1.35
N PRO A 611 -19.04 -4.95 -2.44
CA PRO A 611 -18.35 -4.89 -3.72
C PRO A 611 -18.30 -3.47 -4.29
N MET A 612 -17.09 -2.96 -4.50
CA MET A 612 -16.81 -1.65 -5.08
C MET A 612 -15.81 -1.84 -6.22
N ILE A 613 -15.95 -1.04 -7.28
CA ILE A 613 -15.22 -1.18 -8.55
C ILE A 613 -14.38 0.08 -8.75
N PRO A 614 -13.11 0.09 -8.31
CA PRO A 614 -12.24 1.23 -8.53
C PRO A 614 -11.82 1.32 -10.00
N VAL A 615 -11.77 2.56 -10.48
CA VAL A 615 -11.24 2.94 -11.79
C VAL A 615 -10.19 4.01 -11.56
N TYR A 616 -8.94 3.60 -11.52
CA TYR A 616 -7.80 4.50 -11.31
C TYR A 616 -7.18 4.87 -12.66
N ILE A 617 -7.27 6.15 -13.03
CA ILE A 617 -6.80 6.68 -14.32
C ILE A 617 -5.75 7.77 -14.12
N PHE A 618 -4.63 7.65 -14.83
CA PHE A 618 -3.43 8.46 -14.63
C PHE A 618 -2.53 8.40 -15.88
N TYR A 619 -1.51 9.24 -15.96
CA TYR A 619 -0.46 9.15 -16.98
C TYR A 619 0.28 7.81 -16.85
N SER A 620 0.15 6.92 -17.83
CA SER A 620 0.68 5.54 -17.82
C SER A 620 2.08 5.37 -17.21
N MET A 621 3.01 6.27 -17.52
CA MET A 621 4.37 6.32 -16.97
C MET A 621 4.41 6.30 -15.42
N PHE A 622 3.49 7.00 -14.76
CA PHE A 622 3.45 7.14 -13.30
C PHE A 622 2.60 6.05 -12.60
N GLY A 623 2.27 4.98 -13.32
CA GLY A 623 1.70 3.77 -12.74
C GLY A 623 2.79 2.86 -12.20
N PHE A 624 3.01 1.73 -12.88
CA PHE A 624 3.93 0.70 -12.43
C PHE A 624 5.36 1.20 -12.21
N GLN A 625 5.88 2.16 -12.99
CA GLN A 625 7.22 2.68 -12.73
C GLN A 625 7.31 3.41 -11.38
N ARG A 626 6.24 4.07 -10.94
CA ARG A 626 6.23 4.87 -9.71
C ARG A 626 5.72 4.10 -8.48
N THR A 627 4.77 3.18 -8.67
CA THR A 627 4.01 2.56 -7.58
C THR A 627 3.86 1.03 -7.71
N ALA A 628 4.77 0.35 -8.43
CA ALA A 628 4.71 -1.11 -8.62
C ALA A 628 4.58 -1.92 -7.31
N ASP A 629 5.26 -1.51 -6.24
CA ASP A 629 5.19 -2.25 -4.96
C ASP A 629 3.79 -2.16 -4.32
N GLN A 630 3.08 -1.04 -4.49
CA GLN A 630 1.69 -0.91 -4.06
C GLN A 630 0.74 -1.77 -4.91
N PHE A 631 0.97 -1.88 -6.23
CA PHE A 631 0.21 -2.82 -7.05
C PHE A 631 0.54 -4.28 -6.73
N TRP A 632 1.76 -4.58 -6.26
CA TRP A 632 2.11 -5.89 -5.74
C TRP A 632 1.36 -6.20 -4.45
N ALA A 633 1.33 -5.27 -3.50
CA ALA A 633 0.54 -5.37 -2.27
C ALA A 633 -0.97 -5.50 -2.56
N ALA A 634 -1.50 -4.76 -3.55
CA ALA A 634 -2.89 -4.91 -4.02
C ALA A 634 -3.15 -6.31 -4.60
N GLY A 635 -2.19 -6.83 -5.37
CA GLY A 635 -2.21 -8.21 -5.85
C GLY A 635 -2.27 -9.23 -4.70
N ASP A 636 -1.43 -9.08 -3.68
CA ASP A 636 -1.43 -9.93 -2.48
C ASP A 636 -2.73 -9.80 -1.67
N GLN A 637 -3.36 -8.61 -1.66
CA GLN A 637 -4.65 -8.40 -1.00
C GLN A 637 -5.86 -8.83 -1.83
N LEU A 638 -5.66 -9.45 -3.00
CA LEU A 638 -6.73 -9.96 -3.87
C LEU A 638 -7.62 -8.83 -4.44
N THR A 639 -7.03 -7.67 -4.74
CA THR A 639 -7.72 -6.50 -5.29
C THR A 639 -8.36 -6.80 -6.65
N ARG A 640 -9.58 -6.29 -6.85
CA ARG A 640 -10.32 -6.28 -8.14
C ARG A 640 -10.53 -4.83 -8.57
N GLY A 641 -10.25 -4.51 -9.84
CA GLY A 641 -10.41 -3.13 -10.32
C GLY A 641 -9.69 -2.84 -11.64
N PHE A 642 -9.95 -1.64 -12.16
CA PHE A 642 -9.35 -1.13 -13.39
C PHE A 642 -8.23 -0.11 -13.11
N ILE A 643 -7.04 -0.41 -13.62
CA ILE A 643 -5.88 0.48 -13.71
C ILE A 643 -5.83 0.97 -15.15
N ILE A 644 -5.98 2.28 -15.36
CA ILE A 644 -6.06 2.89 -16.69
C ILE A 644 -4.83 3.78 -16.89
N GLY A 645 -3.86 3.25 -17.62
CA GLY A 645 -2.70 4.02 -18.07
C GLY A 645 -3.10 4.88 -19.26
N ALA A 646 -3.58 6.08 -19.01
CA ALA A 646 -3.89 7.04 -20.05
C ALA A 646 -2.62 7.68 -20.61
N THR A 647 -2.79 8.39 -21.74
CA THR A 647 -1.69 9.04 -22.47
C THR A 647 -0.50 8.11 -22.72
N ALA A 648 -0.80 6.82 -22.94
CA ALA A 648 0.20 5.77 -23.11
C ALA A 648 0.95 5.85 -24.44
N GLY A 649 2.06 5.11 -24.51
CA GLY A 649 2.86 4.95 -25.73
C GLY A 649 4.02 5.95 -25.82
N ARG A 650 5.19 5.44 -26.25
CA ARG A 650 6.42 6.21 -26.33
C ARG A 650 6.24 7.40 -27.26
N THR A 651 5.63 7.21 -28.42
CA THR A 651 5.55 8.25 -29.46
C THR A 651 4.25 9.04 -29.45
N THR A 652 3.27 8.62 -28.66
CA THR A 652 1.94 9.23 -28.65
C THR A 652 1.88 10.49 -27.78
N LEU A 653 2.53 10.49 -26.61
CA LEU A 653 2.69 11.64 -25.72
C LEU A 653 4.07 12.31 -25.90
N THR A 654 4.41 12.60 -27.15
CA THR A 654 5.78 13.05 -27.50
C THR A 654 6.12 14.44 -27.01
N GLY A 655 5.18 15.40 -27.01
CA GLY A 655 5.45 16.78 -26.56
C GLY A 655 6.02 16.87 -25.13
N GLU A 656 5.55 16.00 -24.24
CA GLU A 656 5.94 15.97 -22.81
C GLU A 656 7.37 15.44 -22.57
N GLY A 657 7.93 14.70 -23.52
CA GLY A 657 9.33 14.29 -23.49
C GLY A 657 9.69 13.19 -22.48
N THR A 658 10.96 13.19 -22.10
CA THR A 658 11.70 12.04 -21.52
C THR A 658 11.01 11.33 -20.35
N GLN A 659 10.39 12.06 -19.43
CA GLN A 659 9.82 11.50 -18.21
C GLN A 659 8.32 11.14 -18.32
N HIS A 660 7.70 11.33 -19.49
CA HIS A 660 6.27 11.07 -19.70
C HIS A 660 5.99 10.05 -20.80
N MET A 661 6.85 9.99 -21.82
CA MET A 661 6.73 9.07 -22.95
C MET A 661 6.91 7.61 -22.50
N ASP A 662 5.81 6.92 -22.21
CA ASP A 662 5.82 5.54 -21.72
C ASP A 662 5.91 4.51 -22.86
N GLY A 663 7.07 3.87 -22.97
CA GLY A 663 7.27 2.73 -23.86
C GLY A 663 7.62 1.43 -23.15
N HIS A 664 7.28 1.25 -21.86
CA HIS A 664 7.71 0.05 -21.12
C HIS A 664 6.80 -0.41 -19.97
N SER A 665 5.76 0.35 -19.60
CA SER A 665 4.89 -0.05 -18.48
C SER A 665 4.23 -1.43 -18.61
N PRO A 666 3.88 -1.98 -19.81
CA PRO A 666 3.34 -3.33 -19.90
C PRO A 666 4.36 -4.40 -19.49
N LEU A 667 5.67 -4.14 -19.63
CA LEU A 667 6.73 -5.04 -19.15
C LEU A 667 6.77 -5.06 -17.64
N ILE A 668 6.74 -3.90 -16.98
CA ILE A 668 6.73 -3.84 -15.51
C ILE A 668 5.45 -4.49 -14.99
N ALA A 669 4.30 -4.18 -15.58
CA ALA A 669 3.02 -4.79 -15.23
C ALA A 669 3.04 -6.33 -15.37
N SER A 670 3.77 -6.86 -16.36
CA SER A 670 3.84 -8.30 -16.64
C SER A 670 4.43 -9.13 -15.49
N THR A 671 5.26 -8.52 -14.63
CA THR A 671 5.90 -9.20 -13.48
C THR A 671 4.89 -9.53 -12.38
N ASN A 672 3.76 -8.83 -12.33
CA ASN A 672 2.69 -9.07 -11.36
C ASN A 672 1.63 -10.02 -11.96
N THR A 673 1.58 -11.25 -11.47
CA THR A 673 0.63 -12.28 -11.96
C THR A 673 -0.83 -11.98 -11.61
N ALA A 674 -1.10 -11.05 -10.69
CA ALA A 674 -2.45 -10.59 -10.38
C ALA A 674 -2.94 -9.47 -11.33
N VAL A 675 -2.17 -9.09 -12.35
CA VAL A 675 -2.53 -8.06 -13.34
C VAL A 675 -2.78 -8.69 -14.70
N ILE A 676 -3.89 -8.33 -15.35
CA ILE A 676 -4.20 -8.64 -16.76
C ILE A 676 -4.02 -7.36 -17.56
N SER A 677 -2.99 -7.32 -18.40
CA SER A 677 -2.65 -6.14 -19.19
C SER A 677 -3.26 -6.22 -20.59
N TYR A 678 -3.89 -5.15 -21.06
CA TYR A 678 -4.34 -4.95 -22.44
C TYR A 678 -3.82 -3.62 -23.00
N ASP A 679 -3.57 -3.63 -24.31
CA ASP A 679 -3.21 -2.47 -25.13
C ASP A 679 -4.17 -2.37 -26.34
N PRO A 680 -5.45 -2.03 -26.09
CA PRO A 680 -6.47 -1.97 -27.12
C PRO A 680 -6.23 -0.81 -28.08
N ALA A 681 -6.39 -1.08 -29.38
CA ALA A 681 -6.46 -0.09 -30.43
C ALA A 681 -7.84 0.56 -30.48
N TYR A 682 -8.91 -0.24 -30.50
CA TYR A 682 -10.25 0.21 -30.90
C TYR A 682 -11.26 0.29 -29.75
N ALA A 683 -12.23 1.19 -29.88
CA ALA A 683 -13.32 1.36 -28.91
C ALA A 683 -14.12 0.07 -28.68
N TYR A 684 -14.34 -0.74 -29.72
CA TYR A 684 -15.03 -2.02 -29.57
C TYR A 684 -14.16 -3.11 -28.91
N GLU A 685 -12.85 -2.97 -28.81
CA GLU A 685 -12.05 -3.90 -28.01
C GLU A 685 -12.25 -3.57 -26.52
N ILE A 686 -12.22 -2.28 -26.18
CA ILE A 686 -12.44 -1.77 -24.81
C ILE A 686 -13.78 -2.25 -24.24
N ARG A 687 -14.87 -2.23 -25.03
CA ARG A 687 -16.18 -2.68 -24.53
C ARG A 687 -16.18 -4.15 -24.11
N HIS A 688 -15.49 -5.04 -24.85
CA HIS A 688 -15.44 -6.47 -24.54
C HIS A 688 -14.53 -6.73 -23.35
N ILE A 689 -13.38 -6.03 -23.27
CA ILE A 689 -12.45 -6.14 -22.15
C ILE A 689 -13.10 -5.68 -20.83
N VAL A 690 -13.77 -4.52 -20.84
CA VAL A 690 -14.45 -3.99 -19.64
C VAL A 690 -15.61 -4.89 -19.21
N ARG A 691 -16.37 -5.42 -20.19
CA ARG A 691 -17.44 -6.38 -19.91
C ARG A 691 -16.89 -7.67 -19.30
N ASP A 692 -15.83 -8.25 -19.88
CA ASP A 692 -15.18 -9.47 -19.38
C ASP A 692 -14.68 -9.31 -17.95
N ALA A 693 -14.08 -8.16 -17.61
CA ALA A 693 -13.60 -7.89 -16.26
C ALA A 693 -14.75 -7.89 -15.23
N LEU A 694 -15.85 -7.20 -15.53
CA LEU A 694 -17.03 -7.15 -14.66
C LEU A 694 -17.68 -8.53 -14.50
N GLU A 695 -17.81 -9.29 -15.59
CA GLU A 695 -18.30 -10.67 -15.58
C GLU A 695 -17.37 -11.60 -14.81
N ARG A 696 -16.04 -11.46 -14.93
CA ARG A 696 -15.06 -12.24 -14.17
C ARG A 696 -15.17 -11.99 -12.66
N TRP A 697 -15.29 -10.74 -12.24
CA TRP A 697 -15.29 -10.40 -10.81
C TRP A 697 -16.60 -10.76 -10.11
N TYR A 698 -17.73 -10.48 -10.76
CA TYR A 698 -19.04 -10.47 -10.11
C TYR A 698 -20.14 -11.18 -10.91
N GLY A 699 -19.81 -11.77 -12.06
CA GLY A 699 -20.74 -12.64 -12.80
C GLY A 699 -20.86 -14.03 -12.19
N PRO A 700 -21.57 -14.94 -12.89
CA PRO A 700 -21.61 -16.36 -12.54
C PRO A 700 -20.21 -16.96 -12.44
N ASP A 701 -20.03 -17.98 -11.61
CA ASP A 701 -18.73 -18.65 -11.51
C ASP A 701 -18.36 -19.33 -12.84
N SER A 702 -17.28 -18.83 -13.44
CA SER A 702 -16.73 -19.33 -14.69
C SER A 702 -15.50 -20.20 -14.49
N GLY A 703 -15.13 -20.52 -13.24
CA GLY A 703 -13.88 -21.21 -12.89
C GLY A 703 -12.60 -20.37 -13.10
N ARG A 704 -12.73 -19.11 -13.54
CA ARG A 704 -11.60 -18.20 -13.70
C ARG A 704 -11.28 -17.52 -12.39
N ASN A 705 -9.99 -17.28 -12.13
CA ASN A 705 -9.57 -16.50 -10.98
C ASN A 705 -10.21 -15.09 -11.01
N ARG A 706 -11.02 -14.79 -9.99
CA ARG A 706 -11.73 -13.51 -9.83
C ARG A 706 -10.83 -12.41 -9.28
N ASP A 707 -9.74 -12.75 -8.60
CA ASP A 707 -8.90 -11.81 -7.86
C ASP A 707 -7.76 -11.28 -8.73
N MET A 708 -8.18 -10.62 -9.82
CA MET A 708 -7.33 -10.07 -10.88
C MET A 708 -7.63 -8.58 -11.10
N MET A 709 -6.58 -7.77 -11.22
CA MET A 709 -6.66 -6.36 -11.61
C MET A 709 -6.50 -6.25 -13.14
N TYR A 710 -7.23 -5.35 -13.78
CA TYR A 710 -7.13 -5.12 -15.23
C TYR A 710 -6.35 -3.83 -15.49
N TYR A 711 -5.23 -3.93 -16.20
CA TYR A 711 -4.45 -2.79 -16.66
C TYR A 711 -4.74 -2.53 -18.14
N LEU A 712 -5.32 -1.38 -18.46
CA LEU A 712 -5.57 -0.97 -19.85
C LEU A 712 -4.74 0.26 -20.15
N THR A 713 -3.97 0.21 -21.24
CA THR A 713 -3.34 1.40 -21.81
C THR A 713 -4.29 2.06 -22.80
N VAL A 714 -4.46 3.37 -22.67
CA VAL A 714 -5.33 4.18 -23.53
C VAL A 714 -4.62 5.45 -23.96
N TYR A 715 -4.95 5.93 -25.15
CA TYR A 715 -4.17 6.92 -25.89
C TYR A 715 -4.92 8.24 -25.98
N ASN A 716 -4.17 9.35 -26.09
CA ASN A 716 -4.71 10.69 -26.34
C ASN A 716 -4.70 11.07 -27.84
N GLU A 717 -4.18 10.21 -28.72
CA GLU A 717 -4.23 10.43 -30.16
C GLU A 717 -5.66 10.18 -30.69
N PRO A 718 -6.32 11.20 -31.27
CA PRO A 718 -7.60 11.00 -31.94
C PRO A 718 -7.41 10.19 -33.23
N MET A 719 -8.29 9.23 -33.45
CA MET A 719 -8.39 8.50 -34.72
C MET A 719 -9.83 8.12 -35.00
N VAL A 720 -10.15 7.80 -36.25
CA VAL A 720 -11.46 7.24 -36.58
C VAL A 720 -11.59 5.86 -35.92
N GLN A 721 -12.55 5.74 -35.01
CA GLN A 721 -12.87 4.48 -34.35
C GLN A 721 -13.81 3.67 -35.28
N PRO A 722 -13.38 2.53 -35.82
CA PRO A 722 -14.22 1.71 -36.69
C PRO A 722 -15.42 1.14 -35.93
N ALA A 723 -16.50 0.88 -36.68
CA ALA A 723 -17.60 0.07 -36.17
C ALA A 723 -17.13 -1.36 -35.91
N GLU A 724 -17.71 -2.02 -34.90
CA GLU A 724 -17.46 -3.43 -34.63
C GLU A 724 -17.86 -4.29 -35.85
N PRO A 725 -16.96 -5.15 -36.36
CA PRO A 725 -17.31 -6.12 -37.40
C PRO A 725 -18.42 -7.07 -36.92
N GLU A 726 -19.36 -7.45 -37.79
CA GLU A 726 -20.51 -8.31 -37.41
C GLU A 726 -20.09 -9.65 -36.76
N ASN A 727 -18.96 -10.22 -37.17
CA ASN A 727 -18.42 -11.48 -36.67
C ASN A 727 -17.04 -11.28 -36.02
N VAL A 728 -16.88 -10.23 -35.22
CA VAL A 728 -15.61 -9.99 -34.51
C VAL A 728 -15.24 -11.17 -33.61
N ASP A 729 -13.98 -11.57 -33.62
CA ASP A 729 -13.45 -12.66 -32.80
C ASP A 729 -13.27 -12.17 -31.35
N VAL A 730 -14.34 -12.20 -30.57
CA VAL A 730 -14.34 -11.76 -29.15
C VAL A 730 -13.39 -12.62 -28.31
N GLU A 731 -13.30 -13.92 -28.60
CA GLU A 731 -12.34 -14.81 -27.94
C GLU A 731 -10.90 -14.37 -28.24
N GLY A 732 -10.59 -14.01 -29.49
CA GLY A 732 -9.31 -13.43 -29.89
C GLY A 732 -9.00 -12.10 -29.20
N ILE A 733 -9.97 -11.19 -29.09
CA ILE A 733 -9.81 -9.91 -28.36
C ILE A 733 -9.43 -10.16 -26.89
N LEU A 734 -10.09 -11.09 -26.22
CA LEU A 734 -9.83 -11.40 -24.81
C LEU A 734 -8.59 -12.28 -24.63
N GLY A 735 -8.28 -13.14 -25.59
CA GLY A 735 -7.09 -14.00 -25.60
C GLY A 735 -5.80 -13.27 -25.96
N GLY A 736 -5.90 -12.09 -26.57
CA GLY A 736 -4.78 -11.18 -26.81
C GLY A 736 -4.43 -10.95 -28.28
N ILE A 737 -5.05 -11.64 -29.24
CA ILE A 737 -4.82 -11.46 -30.69
C ILE A 737 -6.03 -11.88 -31.52
N TYR A 738 -6.37 -11.07 -32.53
CA TYR A 738 -7.30 -11.45 -33.59
C TYR A 738 -6.97 -10.77 -34.92
N LYS A 739 -7.47 -11.34 -36.01
CA LYS A 739 -7.24 -10.80 -37.36
C LYS A 739 -8.23 -9.67 -37.64
N VAL A 740 -7.71 -8.49 -38.02
CA VAL A 740 -8.52 -7.31 -38.38
C VAL A 740 -8.68 -7.12 -39.89
N ALA A 741 -7.73 -7.62 -40.69
CA ALA A 741 -7.81 -7.56 -42.14
C ALA A 741 -7.10 -8.75 -42.80
N ASP A 742 -7.75 -9.36 -43.79
CA ASP A 742 -7.11 -10.37 -44.64
C ASP A 742 -6.15 -9.73 -45.66
N ALA A 743 -5.21 -10.56 -46.13
CA ALA A 743 -4.39 -10.21 -47.27
C ALA A 743 -5.29 -9.97 -48.50
N PRO A 744 -5.11 -8.87 -49.24
CA PRO A 744 -5.85 -8.63 -50.49
C PRO A 744 -5.75 -9.85 -51.43
N ALA A 745 -6.84 -10.13 -52.16
CA ALA A 745 -6.81 -11.16 -53.20
C ALA A 745 -5.83 -10.72 -54.32
N GLY A 746 -5.03 -11.65 -54.82
CA GLY A 746 -4.06 -11.35 -55.88
C GLY A 746 -2.85 -12.29 -55.88
N GLN A 747 -1.92 -12.01 -56.79
CA GLN A 747 -0.62 -12.67 -56.87
C GLN A 747 0.44 -11.85 -56.13
N GLY A 748 1.55 -12.48 -55.76
CA GLY A 748 2.66 -11.82 -55.07
C GLY A 748 2.92 -12.36 -53.65
N PRO A 749 4.10 -12.06 -53.09
CA PRO A 749 4.51 -12.51 -51.77
C PRO A 749 3.56 -11.97 -50.70
N GLN A 750 3.46 -12.70 -49.60
CA GLN A 750 2.56 -12.36 -48.49
C GLN A 750 3.33 -12.19 -47.19
N VAL A 751 2.87 -11.31 -46.32
CA VAL A 751 3.37 -11.12 -44.96
C VAL A 751 2.21 -11.03 -43.95
N SER A 752 2.53 -11.17 -42.67
CA SER A 752 1.60 -10.95 -41.56
C SER A 752 2.10 -9.83 -40.67
N LEU A 753 1.27 -8.79 -40.49
CA LEU A 753 1.59 -7.61 -39.68
C LEU A 753 0.84 -7.69 -38.35
N LEU A 754 1.56 -7.56 -37.24
CA LEU A 754 1.02 -7.60 -35.88
C LEU A 754 1.26 -6.25 -35.21
N ALA A 755 0.24 -5.65 -34.61
CA ALA A 755 0.44 -4.44 -33.81
C ALA A 755 -0.58 -4.33 -32.69
N SER A 756 -0.29 -3.49 -31.70
CA SER A 756 -1.18 -3.16 -30.59
C SER A 756 -1.41 -1.65 -30.50
N GLY A 757 -2.47 -1.25 -29.79
CA GLY A 757 -2.76 0.16 -29.54
C GLY A 757 -2.79 1.03 -30.80
N VAL A 758 -2.16 2.21 -30.72
CA VAL A 758 -2.01 3.14 -31.86
C VAL A 758 -1.21 2.57 -33.04
N GLY A 759 -0.49 1.46 -32.85
CA GLY A 759 0.25 0.79 -33.91
C GLY A 759 -0.63 0.11 -34.96
N VAL A 760 -1.87 -0.26 -34.61
CA VAL A 760 -2.78 -1.00 -35.51
C VAL A 760 -3.13 -0.17 -36.77
N PRO A 761 -3.51 1.12 -36.67
CA PRO A 761 -3.62 2.00 -37.84
C PRO A 761 -2.34 2.08 -38.70
N TRP A 762 -1.16 2.08 -38.09
CA TRP A 762 0.10 2.21 -38.84
C TRP A 762 0.36 0.98 -39.71
N VAL A 763 0.06 -0.23 -39.20
CA VAL A 763 0.23 -1.46 -39.98
C VAL A 763 -0.87 -1.65 -41.03
N LEU A 764 -2.06 -1.06 -40.85
CA LEU A 764 -3.07 -0.97 -41.92
C LEU A 764 -2.60 -0.08 -43.06
N GLN A 765 -2.01 1.08 -42.73
CA GLN A 765 -1.36 1.95 -43.72
C GLN A 765 -0.19 1.24 -44.41
N ALA A 766 0.64 0.51 -43.66
CA ALA A 766 1.74 -0.28 -44.21
C ALA A 766 1.25 -1.37 -45.17
N ARG A 767 0.11 -2.01 -44.88
CA ARG A 767 -0.54 -2.98 -45.77
C ARG A 767 -0.92 -2.37 -47.12
N GLU A 768 -1.48 -1.16 -47.13
CA GLU A 768 -1.81 -0.45 -48.37
C GLU A 768 -0.54 -0.12 -49.15
N MET A 769 0.47 0.45 -48.47
CA MET A 769 1.76 0.78 -49.08
C MET A 769 2.50 -0.46 -49.63
N LEU A 770 2.44 -1.60 -48.95
CA LEU A 770 3.01 -2.87 -49.44
C LEU A 770 2.36 -3.33 -50.74
N LEU A 771 1.03 -3.23 -50.83
CA LEU A 771 0.30 -3.63 -52.02
C LEU A 771 0.58 -2.68 -53.18
N GLU A 772 0.39 -1.37 -52.96
CA GLU A 772 0.43 -0.35 -54.00
C GLU A 772 1.83 -0.11 -54.55
N HIS A 773 2.85 -0.10 -53.69
CA HIS A 773 4.21 0.23 -54.11
C HIS A 773 5.05 -1.00 -54.47
N TRP A 774 4.71 -2.19 -53.93
CA TRP A 774 5.59 -3.36 -54.00
C TRP A 774 4.89 -4.66 -54.42
N GLY A 775 3.57 -4.66 -54.62
CA GLY A 775 2.82 -5.89 -54.95
C GLY A 775 2.86 -6.95 -53.85
N VAL A 776 3.19 -6.55 -52.61
CA VAL A 776 3.25 -7.44 -51.44
C VAL A 776 1.92 -7.38 -50.73
N ARG A 777 1.35 -8.55 -50.42
CA ARG A 777 0.03 -8.66 -49.79
C ARG A 777 0.22 -8.84 -48.29
N ALA A 778 -0.57 -8.17 -47.46
CA ALA A 778 -0.40 -8.24 -46.01
C ALA A 778 -1.72 -8.55 -45.29
N SER A 779 -1.68 -9.55 -44.41
CA SER A 779 -2.71 -9.75 -43.37
C SER A 779 -2.36 -8.91 -42.15
N VAL A 780 -3.36 -8.43 -41.42
CA VAL A 780 -3.16 -7.57 -40.24
C VAL A 780 -3.88 -8.17 -39.03
N TYR A 781 -3.16 -8.21 -37.91
CA TYR A 781 -3.64 -8.70 -36.63
C TYR A 781 -3.54 -7.58 -35.59
N SER A 782 -4.62 -7.37 -34.85
CA SER A 782 -4.61 -6.56 -33.63
C SER A 782 -4.21 -7.45 -32.47
N VAL A 783 -3.16 -7.07 -31.76
CA VAL A 783 -2.64 -7.73 -30.57
C VAL A 783 -3.08 -6.93 -29.36
N THR A 784 -4.25 -7.26 -28.83
CA THR A 784 -4.82 -6.59 -27.65
C THR A 784 -4.03 -6.88 -26.38
N SER A 785 -3.25 -7.97 -26.31
CA SER A 785 -2.37 -8.26 -25.17
C SER A 785 -1.19 -9.17 -25.51
N TRP A 786 0.01 -8.59 -25.59
CA TRP A 786 1.28 -9.35 -25.68
C TRP A 786 1.49 -10.26 -24.45
N ASN A 787 1.12 -9.74 -23.27
CA ASN A 787 1.36 -10.44 -22.01
C ASN A 787 0.49 -11.68 -21.82
N GLN A 788 -0.81 -11.61 -22.15
CA GLN A 788 -1.71 -12.76 -22.00
C GLN A 788 -1.33 -13.89 -22.96
N LEU A 789 -0.92 -13.56 -24.18
CA LEU A 789 -0.40 -14.54 -25.14
C LEU A 789 0.83 -15.27 -24.59
N ARG A 790 1.79 -14.53 -24.02
CA ARG A 790 2.97 -15.13 -23.40
C ARG A 790 2.61 -16.00 -22.19
N ARG A 791 1.70 -15.55 -21.33
CA ARG A 791 1.29 -16.33 -20.13
C ARG A 791 0.61 -17.63 -20.52
N ASN A 792 -0.34 -17.58 -21.45
CA ASN A 792 -0.97 -18.79 -21.96
C ASN A 792 0.05 -19.76 -22.58
N ALA A 793 1.00 -19.23 -23.36
CA ALA A 793 2.00 -20.07 -24.01
C ALA A 793 2.97 -20.71 -23.01
N LEU A 794 3.36 -20.01 -21.95
CA LEU A 794 4.14 -20.60 -20.86
C LEU A 794 3.38 -21.67 -20.07
N GLU A 795 2.09 -21.46 -19.81
CA GLU A 795 1.23 -22.46 -19.16
C GLU A 795 1.14 -23.74 -20.01
N VAL A 796 1.02 -23.58 -21.33
CA VAL A 796 1.05 -24.69 -22.29
C VAL A 796 2.41 -25.38 -22.33
N ASP A 797 3.52 -24.62 -22.35
CA ASP A 797 4.88 -25.18 -22.32
C ASP A 797 5.13 -25.96 -21.02
N GLU A 798 4.70 -25.43 -19.87
CA GLU A 798 4.80 -26.11 -18.58
C GLU A 798 3.96 -27.40 -18.57
N HIS A 799 2.72 -27.35 -19.06
CA HIS A 799 1.90 -28.54 -19.19
C HIS A 799 2.57 -29.60 -20.07
N ASN A 800 3.06 -29.23 -21.25
CA ASN A 800 3.73 -30.15 -22.17
C ASN A 800 5.02 -30.73 -21.57
N PHE A 801 5.73 -29.96 -20.76
CA PHE A 801 6.92 -30.41 -20.03
C PHE A 801 6.59 -31.40 -18.91
N LEU A 802 5.52 -31.14 -18.14
CA LEU A 802 5.11 -31.97 -16.99
C LEU A 802 4.27 -33.20 -17.40
N HIS A 803 3.70 -33.21 -18.60
CA HIS A 803 2.82 -34.28 -19.11
C HIS A 803 3.26 -34.82 -20.49
N PRO A 804 4.50 -35.33 -20.63
CA PRO A 804 5.04 -35.77 -21.92
C PRO A 804 4.29 -36.96 -22.55
N GLU A 805 3.48 -37.68 -21.77
CA GLU A 805 2.63 -38.78 -22.23
C GLU A 805 1.32 -38.34 -22.88
N GLN A 806 0.90 -37.09 -22.65
CA GLN A 806 -0.32 -36.53 -23.20
C GLN A 806 -0.03 -35.86 -24.56
N PRO A 807 -1.03 -35.75 -25.46
CA PRO A 807 -0.87 -34.98 -26.68
C PRO A 807 -0.44 -33.54 -26.36
N ALA A 808 0.64 -33.08 -27.00
CA ALA A 808 1.15 -31.73 -26.79
C ALA A 808 0.06 -30.69 -27.08
N GLN A 809 -0.22 -29.85 -26.10
CA GLN A 809 -1.09 -28.69 -26.25
C GLN A 809 -0.41 -27.65 -27.13
N VAL A 810 -1.21 -26.91 -27.90
CA VAL A 810 -0.72 -25.83 -28.79
C VAL A 810 -1.09 -24.49 -28.15
N PRO A 811 -0.14 -23.55 -27.99
CA PRO A 811 -0.44 -22.22 -27.47
C PRO A 811 -1.53 -21.49 -28.27
N PHE A 812 -2.38 -20.71 -27.60
CA PHE A 812 -3.48 -19.96 -28.24
C PHE A 812 -3.00 -19.08 -29.38
N LEU A 813 -1.87 -18.39 -29.20
CA LEU A 813 -1.21 -17.60 -30.24
C LEU A 813 -0.92 -18.43 -31.49
N SER A 814 -0.29 -19.59 -31.32
CA SER A 814 0.09 -20.47 -32.44
C SER A 814 -1.15 -21.01 -33.15
N GLN A 815 -2.24 -21.29 -32.43
CA GLN A 815 -3.52 -21.67 -33.03
C GLN A 815 -4.10 -20.54 -33.89
N LYS A 816 -4.16 -19.31 -33.37
CA LYS A 816 -4.69 -18.14 -34.10
C LYS A 816 -3.84 -17.79 -35.34
N LEU A 817 -2.56 -18.18 -35.36
CA LEU A 817 -1.63 -17.94 -36.47
C LEU A 817 -1.42 -19.15 -37.39
N ALA A 818 -2.05 -20.30 -37.15
CA ALA A 818 -1.77 -21.54 -37.91
C ALA A 818 -2.01 -21.42 -39.43
N GLY A 819 -2.91 -20.54 -39.87
CA GLY A 819 -3.18 -20.26 -41.29
C GLY A 819 -2.48 -19.03 -41.86
N ALA A 820 -1.63 -18.35 -41.09
CA ALA A 820 -0.87 -17.19 -41.55
C ALA A 820 0.26 -17.61 -42.51
N THR A 821 0.64 -16.72 -43.43
CA THR A 821 1.59 -17.02 -44.51
C THR A 821 2.63 -15.93 -44.65
N GLY A 822 3.88 -16.36 -44.86
CA GLY A 822 5.03 -15.46 -44.97
C GLY A 822 5.62 -15.05 -43.62
N PRO A 823 6.59 -14.11 -43.61
CA PRO A 823 7.20 -13.62 -42.38
C PRO A 823 6.24 -12.74 -41.59
N PHE A 824 6.42 -12.74 -40.26
CA PHE A 824 5.66 -11.98 -39.29
C PHE A 824 6.43 -10.73 -38.88
N ILE A 825 5.81 -9.56 -39.03
CA ILE A 825 6.40 -8.27 -38.67
C ILE A 825 5.53 -7.66 -37.58
N ALA A 826 6.11 -7.44 -36.40
CA ALA A 826 5.43 -6.82 -35.28
C ALA A 826 5.97 -5.43 -34.98
N THR A 827 5.08 -4.54 -34.54
CA THR A 827 5.41 -3.22 -34.02
C THR A 827 4.43 -2.82 -32.93
N SER A 828 4.86 -1.99 -32.00
CA SER A 828 3.99 -1.31 -31.03
C SER A 828 4.56 0.06 -30.71
N ASP A 829 3.87 0.84 -29.87
CA ASP A 829 4.41 2.10 -29.35
C ASP A 829 5.32 1.90 -28.12
N TYR A 830 5.83 0.67 -27.92
CA TYR A 830 6.64 0.26 -26.79
C TYR A 830 7.98 -0.31 -27.25
N ASP A 831 8.89 -0.49 -26.29
CA ASP A 831 10.19 -1.14 -26.44
C ASP A 831 10.08 -2.52 -27.11
N HIS A 832 11.10 -2.93 -27.89
CA HIS A 832 11.15 -4.24 -28.57
C HIS A 832 10.76 -5.40 -27.64
N LEU A 833 11.15 -5.31 -26.37
CA LEU A 833 10.86 -6.35 -25.38
C LEU A 833 9.37 -6.64 -25.21
N VAL A 834 8.46 -5.69 -25.45
CA VAL A 834 7.01 -5.92 -25.34
C VAL A 834 6.54 -6.93 -26.40
N PRO A 835 6.64 -6.65 -27.71
CA PRO A 835 6.30 -7.64 -28.74
C PRO A 835 7.22 -8.86 -28.75
N ASP A 836 8.51 -8.75 -28.38
CA ASP A 836 9.42 -9.90 -28.35
C ASP A 836 9.02 -10.98 -27.34
N GLN A 837 8.18 -10.65 -26.35
CA GLN A 837 7.66 -11.60 -25.35
C GLN A 837 7.07 -12.87 -25.96
N ILE A 838 6.53 -12.83 -27.17
CA ILE A 838 5.83 -13.95 -27.79
C ILE A 838 6.64 -14.70 -28.87
N ARG A 839 7.89 -14.28 -29.10
CA ARG A 839 8.73 -14.75 -30.22
C ARG A 839 8.82 -16.27 -30.36
N GLN A 840 8.90 -17.01 -29.25
CA GLN A 840 9.06 -18.46 -29.25
C GLN A 840 7.88 -19.21 -29.88
N TRP A 841 6.67 -18.65 -29.81
CA TRP A 841 5.42 -19.34 -30.20
C TRP A 841 4.83 -18.83 -31.52
N ILE A 842 5.54 -17.95 -32.23
CA ILE A 842 5.22 -17.55 -33.59
C ILE A 842 5.65 -18.68 -34.56
N PRO A 843 4.78 -19.17 -35.46
CA PRO A 843 5.06 -20.36 -36.28
C PRO A 843 6.07 -20.15 -37.43
N GLY A 844 6.68 -18.97 -37.56
CA GLY A 844 7.61 -18.65 -38.65
C GLY A 844 8.55 -17.48 -38.30
N ASP A 845 9.23 -16.94 -39.32
CA ASP A 845 10.20 -15.86 -39.13
C ASP A 845 9.53 -14.62 -38.53
N TYR A 846 10.01 -14.22 -37.34
CA TYR A 846 9.45 -13.10 -36.57
C TYR A 846 10.41 -11.92 -36.50
N HIS A 847 9.95 -10.76 -36.94
CA HIS A 847 10.70 -9.51 -36.99
C HIS A 847 9.96 -8.45 -36.18
N VAL A 848 10.69 -7.73 -35.34
CA VAL A 848 10.12 -6.76 -34.40
C VAL A 848 10.71 -5.38 -34.65
N LEU A 849 9.87 -4.36 -34.50
CA LEU A 849 10.23 -2.94 -34.39
C LEU A 849 9.72 -2.43 -33.03
N GLY A 850 10.54 -1.64 -32.33
CA GLY A 850 10.25 -1.15 -30.99
C GLY A 850 10.80 0.25 -30.72
N ALA A 851 10.21 0.93 -29.74
CA ALA A 851 10.47 2.31 -29.35
C ALA A 851 11.42 2.40 -28.13
N ASP A 852 12.64 1.89 -28.31
CA ASP A 852 13.60 1.63 -27.25
C ASP A 852 14.31 2.89 -26.76
N GLY A 853 14.68 2.87 -25.47
CA GLY A 853 15.45 3.94 -24.85
C GLY A 853 14.59 5.09 -24.31
N PHE A 854 15.24 6.24 -24.12
CA PHE A 854 14.61 7.42 -23.54
C PHE A 854 13.74 8.18 -24.56
N GLY A 855 12.63 8.76 -24.08
CA GLY A 855 11.83 9.69 -24.86
C GLY A 855 12.52 11.05 -25.08
N PHE A 856 11.93 11.87 -25.96
CA PHE A 856 12.33 13.23 -26.28
C PHE A 856 11.14 14.01 -26.86
N SER A 857 11.14 15.34 -26.72
CA SER A 857 10.05 16.18 -27.23
C SER A 857 10.14 16.40 -28.74
N ASP A 858 9.10 16.02 -29.47
CA ASP A 858 8.94 16.26 -30.91
C ASP A 858 7.46 16.07 -31.33
N THR A 859 7.16 16.12 -32.63
CA THR A 859 5.90 15.67 -33.20
C THR A 859 5.80 14.15 -33.20
N ARG A 860 4.58 13.60 -33.10
CA ARG A 860 4.32 12.15 -33.17
C ARG A 860 4.96 11.50 -34.40
N ALA A 861 4.79 12.11 -35.57
CA ALA A 861 5.29 11.59 -36.83
C ALA A 861 6.83 11.52 -36.87
N ALA A 862 7.51 12.56 -36.37
CA ALA A 862 8.97 12.58 -36.30
C ALA A 862 9.49 11.55 -35.29
N ALA A 863 8.84 11.42 -34.13
CA ALA A 863 9.22 10.44 -33.13
C ALA A 863 9.07 8.99 -33.62
N ARG A 864 7.94 8.66 -34.26
CA ARG A 864 7.71 7.33 -34.85
C ARG A 864 8.73 7.01 -35.93
N ARG A 865 9.10 8.00 -36.74
CA ARG A 865 10.19 7.87 -37.72
C ARG A 865 11.55 7.75 -37.04
N PHE A 866 11.82 8.45 -35.94
CA PHE A 866 13.09 8.33 -35.20
C PHE A 866 13.26 6.90 -34.66
N PHE A 867 12.24 6.36 -33.99
CA PHE A 867 12.25 4.99 -33.46
C PHE A 867 12.07 3.92 -34.55
N LYS A 868 11.76 4.31 -35.79
CA LYS A 868 11.55 3.39 -36.93
C LYS A 868 10.40 2.41 -36.70
N ILE A 869 9.31 2.89 -36.12
CA ILE A 869 8.08 2.10 -35.84
C ILE A 869 6.89 2.53 -36.71
N ASP A 870 7.06 3.54 -37.57
CA ASP A 870 6.00 4.04 -38.44
C ASP A 870 5.72 3.12 -39.65
N ALA A 871 4.65 3.41 -40.40
CA ALA A 871 4.18 2.56 -41.49
C ALA A 871 5.27 2.27 -42.54
N ALA A 872 6.05 3.27 -42.93
CA ALA A 872 7.14 3.10 -43.90
C ALA A 872 8.27 2.22 -43.35
N SER A 873 8.56 2.32 -42.05
CA SER A 873 9.54 1.45 -41.39
C SER A 873 9.06 -0.01 -41.36
N VAL A 874 7.77 -0.24 -41.09
CA VAL A 874 7.13 -1.57 -41.19
C VAL A 874 7.22 -2.12 -42.61
N VAL A 875 6.89 -1.33 -43.64
CA VAL A 875 7.02 -1.74 -45.06
C VAL A 875 8.46 -2.16 -45.37
N THR A 876 9.43 -1.33 -44.98
CA THR A 876 10.86 -1.60 -45.23
C THR A 876 11.31 -2.88 -44.51
N LYS A 877 10.83 -3.11 -43.29
CA LYS A 877 11.11 -4.33 -42.54
C LYS A 877 10.48 -5.58 -43.17
N ALA A 878 9.26 -5.47 -43.69
CA ALA A 878 8.60 -6.55 -44.40
C ALA A 878 9.34 -6.94 -45.69
N LEU A 879 9.82 -5.95 -46.45
CA LEU A 879 10.66 -6.20 -47.63
C LEU A 879 12.00 -6.83 -47.26
N GLU A 880 12.63 -6.40 -46.15
CA GLU A 880 13.86 -7.02 -45.63
C GLU A 880 13.63 -8.50 -45.28
N ALA A 881 12.51 -8.81 -44.62
CA ALA A 881 12.13 -10.16 -44.24
C ALA A 881 11.89 -11.06 -45.47
N LEU A 882 11.13 -10.58 -46.45
CA LEU A 882 10.89 -11.29 -47.70
C LEU A 882 12.18 -11.50 -48.51
N ALA A 883 13.08 -10.51 -48.52
CA ALA A 883 14.37 -10.63 -49.19
C ALA A 883 15.25 -11.69 -48.54
N LYS A 884 15.24 -11.81 -47.20
CA LYS A 884 15.95 -12.88 -46.47
C LYS A 884 15.43 -14.27 -46.82
N GLN A 885 14.12 -14.38 -47.11
CA GLN A 885 13.50 -15.62 -47.58
C GLN A 885 13.66 -15.85 -49.09
N GLY A 886 14.33 -14.94 -49.83
CA GLY A 886 14.51 -15.03 -51.28
C GLY A 886 13.23 -14.80 -52.09
N GLN A 887 12.17 -14.25 -51.49
CA GLN A 887 10.90 -14.00 -52.18
C GLN A 887 10.90 -12.70 -53.00
N VAL A 888 11.79 -11.76 -52.67
CA VAL A 888 11.98 -10.50 -53.40
C VAL A 888 13.47 -10.14 -53.49
N ASP A 889 13.85 -9.25 -54.40
CA ASP A 889 15.23 -8.78 -54.52
C ASP A 889 15.63 -7.89 -53.33
N ARG A 890 16.84 -8.09 -52.79
CA ARG A 890 17.38 -7.29 -51.68
C ARG A 890 17.48 -5.80 -52.02
N SER A 891 17.63 -5.43 -53.29
CA SER A 891 17.67 -4.03 -53.74
C SER A 891 16.38 -3.28 -53.40
N LEU A 892 15.24 -3.96 -53.29
CA LEU A 892 13.97 -3.33 -52.92
C LEU A 892 14.01 -2.70 -51.53
N VAL A 893 14.83 -3.23 -50.61
CA VAL A 893 15.01 -2.63 -49.27
C VAL A 893 15.67 -1.26 -49.38
N GLY A 894 16.73 -1.13 -50.19
CA GLY A 894 17.39 0.15 -50.45
C GLY A 894 16.45 1.14 -51.15
N GLN A 895 15.70 0.67 -52.16
CA GLN A 895 14.71 1.49 -52.84
C GLN A 895 13.60 1.97 -51.89
N ALA A 896 13.17 1.16 -50.93
CA ALA A 896 12.19 1.56 -49.93
C ALA A 896 12.74 2.60 -48.95
N ILE A 897 13.99 2.44 -48.51
CA ILE A 897 14.68 3.42 -47.65
C ILE A 897 14.73 4.78 -48.35
N ASP A 898 15.10 4.80 -49.64
CA ASP A 898 15.20 6.03 -50.43
C ASP A 898 13.81 6.61 -50.74
N ARG A 899 12.84 5.78 -51.16
CA ARG A 899 11.47 6.20 -51.50
C ARG A 899 10.77 6.87 -50.32
N TYR A 900 10.97 6.34 -49.12
CA TYR A 900 10.30 6.84 -47.91
C TYR A 900 11.18 7.75 -47.05
N ASP A 901 12.38 8.09 -47.54
CA ASP A 901 13.38 8.93 -46.85
C ASP A 901 13.57 8.50 -45.39
N LEU A 902 13.91 7.22 -45.17
CA LEU A 902 13.84 6.58 -43.85
C LEU A 902 14.76 7.21 -42.79
N LEU A 903 15.81 7.91 -43.21
CA LEU A 903 16.77 8.57 -42.34
C LEU A 903 16.37 9.99 -41.95
N ASN A 904 15.39 10.58 -42.62
CA ASN A 904 14.89 11.92 -42.35
C ASN A 904 13.66 11.87 -41.44
N VAL A 905 13.81 12.31 -40.18
CA VAL A 905 12.69 12.35 -39.22
C VAL A 905 11.52 13.20 -39.69
N ARG A 906 11.75 14.21 -40.56
CA ARG A 906 10.70 15.08 -41.09
C ARG A 906 9.84 14.42 -42.17
N ALA A 907 10.25 13.26 -42.69
CA ALA A 907 9.50 12.49 -43.68
C ALA A 907 8.46 11.54 -43.05
N GLY A 908 8.43 11.44 -41.71
CA GLY A 908 7.42 10.65 -41.00
C GLY A 908 6.01 11.18 -41.24
N ASN A 909 5.04 10.28 -41.41
CA ASN A 909 3.65 10.64 -41.71
C ASN A 909 2.59 9.77 -41.01
N SER A 910 2.98 8.83 -40.13
CA SER A 910 2.02 8.00 -39.40
C SER A 910 1.47 8.73 -38.18
N GLY A 911 0.15 8.86 -38.11
CA GLY A 911 -0.57 9.51 -37.02
C GLY A 911 -1.22 10.82 -37.37
N ALA A 912 -2.15 11.25 -36.52
CA ALA A 912 -2.77 12.56 -36.63
C ALA A 912 -1.82 13.65 -36.10
N GLN A 913 -1.83 14.82 -36.76
CA GLN A 913 -1.19 16.03 -36.20
C GLN A 913 -1.97 16.45 -34.96
N GLY A 914 -1.30 16.58 -33.81
CA GLY A 914 -1.95 17.05 -32.59
C GLY A 914 -1.01 17.11 -31.41
N GLY A 915 -0.98 18.27 -30.76
CA GLY A 915 -0.15 18.63 -29.59
C GLY A 915 -0.95 19.30 -28.48
N ASP A 916 -2.26 19.07 -28.41
CA ASP A 916 -3.06 19.50 -27.26
C ASP A 916 -2.98 18.39 -26.20
N ALA A 917 -1.98 18.52 -25.31
CA ALA A 917 -2.02 17.94 -23.98
C ALA A 917 -2.84 18.87 -23.06
#